data_AF-A0A6G1U2W0-F1
#
_entry.id   AF-A0A6G1U2W0-F1
#
_cell.length_a   1.000
_cell.length_b   1.000
_cell.length_c   1.000
_cell.angle_alpha   90.00
_cell.angle_beta   90.00
_cell.angle_gamma   90.00
#
_symmetry.space_group_name_H-M   'P 1'
#
loop_
_entity.id
_entity.type
_entity.pdbx_description
1 polymer ?
#
loop_
_entity_poly.entity_id
_entity_poly.type
_entity_poly.pdbx_seq_one_letter_code
_entity_poly.pdbx_strand_id
1 'polypeptide(L)'
;MNYPLISEYLESIKHSEDNFNVLSTLRPVYDEAGEIVMSSGNFAVVFKMKDESSGKLYAVKCFLREQEGRDIAYQQITDDLEYVSSNYLCSIKYLQKELFVDSTVSSDTEFPVLLMDWAEGVTLDKYVHQHISDKYALQLITYQFCRMAAWLMSQTFAHGDLKPDNILVTEDGTLVLVDYDGMYVPAMQGQKARELGSPDYRHPLRTEDCFNEHIDDFPLALIGMSLKAIALDTSLLQNNARSDSLLFSESDFQDIGECLMMKSLCSLLNDAEFSKLYALFLLAHSQQELSAVSFRLFLLNKVEKPIEEVLSTKATEEDFKDAIKDEYGVIYSRDGKKLLKASYSLREKEYVVREGTEVICDGALQSTGIRSVKLPSTIISIGSEAFADNNNLVSCNIPASVKYIAHNNPWRGCFHIMNMDIQSKNFIIKDGVLYSSDFRIVYGAIYWKSVFNIDNRSKKICANAFGSNLFNNKLKSIGLSNIEYIGKEAFGRCASLQSVTIPNSVTKIGDKAFWWCKSLQSITIPNSVTSIGDCAFSWCESLQSVTIPNSVTSIGNEAFSGCKSLQSVTIPNSVTSIGDKAFEQCESLQSVTIPNSVTKIGDGAFYGCYSLQSVTIPNSVTSIGNGAFFLCYSLQSVTIPNSVTSIGNGAFFLCYSLQSVTIPNSVTSIGNGAFFLCYSLQSVTIPNSVTSIGNGAFFLCYSLQSVTIPNSVTSIGNGAFFLCYSLQSVTIPNSVTSIGNGAFFLCKSLQSITIPNSVRNIGNNAFRGCNICFFICNSTYFQNDDVCLFNKDKTAIVSRIKDCVNYIIPNSVTSIGDGAFQLCESLQSVTIPNSVTSIGNGAFSRCYSLQSVTIPNSVTSIGDGAFQLCYSLQSVTIPNSVKSIGNCAFLLCTHLDEPSRLRLKELNYTEI
;
A
#
# COMPACT_ATOMS: atom_id res chain seq x y z
N MET A 1 40.50 57.65 12.33
CA MET A 1 39.63 58.84 12.21
C MET A 1 38.73 58.91 13.43
N ASN A 2 38.35 60.11 13.88
CA ASN A 2 37.15 60.26 14.70
C ASN A 2 35.97 60.34 13.73
N TYR A 3 34.97 59.47 13.88
CA TYR A 3 33.79 59.44 13.00
C TYR A 3 32.74 60.47 13.45
N PRO A 4 31.88 60.95 12.53
CA PRO A 4 30.87 61.95 12.82
C PRO A 4 29.84 61.50 13.85
N LEU A 5 29.24 62.47 14.54
CA LEU A 5 28.10 62.23 15.41
C LEU A 5 26.84 61.88 14.59
N ILE A 6 25.88 61.17 15.20
CA ILE A 6 24.60 60.86 14.55
C ILE A 6 23.89 62.13 14.05
N SER A 7 23.98 63.24 14.81
CA SER A 7 23.42 64.53 14.41
C SER A 7 24.09 65.13 13.17
N GLU A 8 25.40 64.91 12.99
CA GLU A 8 26.14 65.37 11.81
C GLU A 8 25.76 64.52 10.59
N TYR A 9 25.64 63.20 10.76
CA TYR A 9 25.12 62.31 9.72
C TYR A 9 23.69 62.66 9.31
N LEU A 10 22.80 62.93 10.27
CA LEU A 10 21.42 63.33 10.00
C LEU A 10 21.35 64.58 9.10
N GLU A 11 22.19 65.57 9.37
CA GLU A 11 22.21 66.79 8.58
C GLU A 11 22.72 66.52 7.15
N SER A 12 23.77 65.72 7.00
CA SER A 12 24.24 65.29 5.67
C SER A 12 23.17 64.51 4.90
N ILE A 13 22.45 63.61 5.56
CA ILE A 13 21.41 62.78 4.93
C ILE A 13 20.19 63.59 4.49
N LYS A 14 19.83 64.68 5.19
CA LYS A 14 18.76 65.59 4.73
C LYS A 14 19.08 66.24 3.38
N HIS A 15 20.36 66.46 3.10
CA HIS A 15 20.89 67.04 1.87
C HIS A 15 21.62 65.97 1.02
N SER A 16 21.07 64.75 1.01
CA SER A 16 21.64 63.57 0.34
C SER A 16 22.01 63.77 -1.14
N GLU A 17 21.28 64.63 -1.85
CA GLU A 17 21.50 64.96 -3.26
C GLU A 17 22.86 65.59 -3.54
N ASP A 18 23.37 66.39 -2.59
CA ASP A 18 24.63 67.12 -2.71
C ASP A 18 25.77 66.40 -1.97
N ASN A 19 25.44 65.60 -0.96
CA ASN A 19 26.42 64.98 -0.07
C ASN A 19 26.81 63.54 -0.44
N PHE A 20 26.02 62.82 -1.24
CA PHE A 20 26.43 61.53 -1.79
C PHE A 20 27.14 61.68 -3.13
N ASN A 21 28.19 60.89 -3.35
CA ASN A 21 28.90 60.85 -4.64
C ASN A 21 28.23 59.87 -5.61
N VAL A 22 28.39 58.57 -5.38
CA VAL A 22 27.82 57.51 -6.25
C VAL A 22 26.32 57.32 -5.97
N LEU A 23 25.88 57.58 -4.73
CA LEU A 23 24.52 57.37 -4.25
C LEU A 23 23.65 58.64 -4.28
N SER A 24 24.00 59.63 -5.12
CA SER A 24 23.31 60.94 -5.23
C SER A 24 21.83 60.86 -5.61
N THR A 25 21.34 59.71 -6.08
CA THR A 25 19.90 59.47 -6.35
C THR A 25 19.10 59.03 -5.13
N LEU A 26 19.75 58.74 -4.00
CA LEU A 26 19.08 58.34 -2.77
C LEU A 26 18.48 59.55 -2.04
N ARG A 27 17.27 59.37 -1.50
CA ARG A 27 16.60 60.31 -0.59
C ARG A 27 16.19 59.64 0.70
N PRO A 28 16.25 60.33 1.86
CA PRO A 28 15.76 59.78 3.10
C PRO A 28 14.27 59.47 3.05
N VAL A 29 13.88 58.37 3.68
CA VAL A 29 12.47 58.02 3.91
C VAL A 29 12.04 58.58 5.26
N TYR A 30 10.89 59.23 5.28
CA TYR A 30 10.32 59.83 6.49
C TYR A 30 9.18 58.97 7.04
N ASP A 31 9.05 58.91 8.36
CA ASP A 31 7.92 58.28 9.05
C ASP A 31 6.68 59.20 9.10
N GLU A 32 5.60 58.73 9.73
CA GLU A 32 4.36 59.50 9.87
C GLU A 32 4.51 60.77 10.72
N ALA A 33 5.54 60.84 11.57
CA ALA A 33 5.86 62.02 12.38
C ALA A 33 6.73 63.04 11.62
N GLY A 34 7.18 62.70 10.40
CA GLY A 34 8.05 63.54 9.59
C GLY A 34 9.52 63.43 9.96
N GLU A 35 9.92 62.41 10.72
CA GLU A 35 11.31 62.14 11.10
C GLU A 35 11.93 61.12 10.13
N ILE A 36 13.24 61.20 9.93
CA ILE A 36 13.96 60.24 9.06
C ILE A 36 13.91 58.85 9.71
N VAL A 37 13.45 57.86 8.95
CA VAL A 37 13.45 56.46 9.39
C VAL A 37 14.89 55.97 9.50
N MET A 38 15.33 55.75 10.73
CA MET A 38 16.68 55.26 11.03
C MET A 38 16.69 54.27 12.20
N SER A 39 17.73 53.45 12.26
CA SER A 39 18.08 52.61 13.40
C SER A 39 19.49 52.95 13.84
N SER A 40 19.71 53.22 15.14
CA SER A 40 21.04 53.51 15.67
C SER A 40 21.49 52.43 16.65
N GLY A 41 22.78 52.07 16.54
CA GLY A 41 23.46 51.13 17.42
C GLY A 41 24.78 51.70 17.93
N ASN A 42 25.57 50.87 18.62
CA ASN A 42 26.82 51.31 19.25
C ASN A 42 27.93 51.73 18.25
N PHE A 43 27.93 51.17 17.04
CA PHE A 43 28.98 51.37 16.03
C PHE A 43 28.50 52.00 14.73
N ALA A 44 27.19 52.08 14.53
CA ALA A 44 26.63 52.56 13.28
C ALA A 44 25.25 53.17 13.48
N VAL A 45 24.86 54.01 12.53
CA VAL A 45 23.49 54.43 12.31
C VAL A 45 23.09 54.03 10.89
N VAL A 46 21.91 53.47 10.73
CA VAL A 46 21.37 52.98 9.46
C VAL A 46 20.18 53.82 9.07
N PHE A 47 20.24 54.45 7.90
CA PHE A 47 19.16 55.25 7.35
C PHE A 47 18.39 54.48 6.29
N LYS A 48 17.05 54.54 6.34
CA LYS A 48 16.20 54.06 5.25
C LYS A 48 16.19 55.11 4.14
N MET A 49 16.66 54.71 2.97
CA MET A 49 16.80 55.57 1.81
C MET A 49 16.01 54.98 0.63
N LYS A 50 15.51 55.86 -0.25
CA LYS A 50 14.83 55.49 -1.49
C LYS A 50 15.61 56.03 -2.66
N ASP A 51 15.93 55.17 -3.62
CA ASP A 51 16.47 55.60 -4.91
C ASP A 51 15.35 56.16 -5.78
N GLU A 52 15.42 57.45 -6.11
CA GLU A 52 14.39 58.12 -6.93
C GLU A 52 14.32 57.57 -8.36
N SER A 53 15.42 56.99 -8.87
CA SER A 53 15.49 56.51 -10.25
C SER A 53 14.79 55.16 -10.44
N SER A 54 14.95 54.24 -9.48
CA SER A 54 14.39 52.89 -9.53
C SER A 54 13.18 52.69 -8.62
N GLY A 55 12.97 53.58 -7.65
CA GLY A 55 11.98 53.42 -6.58
C GLY A 55 12.38 52.39 -5.51
N LYS A 56 13.54 51.76 -5.63
CA LYS A 56 14.04 50.72 -4.71
C LYS A 56 14.45 51.33 -3.36
N LEU A 57 14.23 50.58 -2.29
CA LEU A 57 14.59 50.96 -0.93
C LEU A 57 15.92 50.33 -0.53
N TYR A 58 16.74 51.13 0.15
CA TYR A 58 18.06 50.76 0.63
C TYR A 58 18.24 51.13 2.11
N ALA A 59 19.07 50.35 2.80
CA ALA A 59 19.63 50.68 4.10
C ALA A 59 21.03 51.25 3.87
N VAL A 60 21.26 52.51 4.26
CA VAL A 60 22.61 53.12 4.24
C VAL A 60 23.14 53.16 5.66
N LYS A 61 24.14 52.32 5.93
CA LYS A 61 24.82 52.22 7.23
C LYS A 61 26.04 53.14 7.25
N CYS A 62 26.02 54.09 8.16
CA CYS A 62 27.09 55.03 8.45
C CYS A 62 27.75 54.64 9.77
N PHE A 63 29.08 54.66 9.83
CA PHE A 63 29.82 54.19 10.99
C PHE A 63 30.08 55.30 12.01
N LEU A 64 30.05 55.00 13.30
CA LEU A 64 30.19 55.99 14.39
C LEU A 64 31.55 55.93 15.10
N ARG A 65 32.40 54.95 14.77
CA ARG A 65 33.73 54.75 15.39
C ARG A 65 34.71 54.17 14.38
N GLU A 66 36.01 54.29 14.62
CA GLU A 66 37.04 53.58 13.84
C GLU A 66 37.08 52.11 14.22
N GLN A 67 37.34 51.25 13.24
CA GLN A 67 37.60 49.82 13.45
C GLN A 67 38.76 49.40 12.54
N GLU A 68 39.87 48.99 13.14
CA GLU A 68 41.08 48.58 12.40
C GLU A 68 40.75 47.51 11.34
N GLY A 69 41.21 47.66 10.10
CA GLY A 69 40.94 46.69 9.03
C GLY A 69 39.48 46.54 8.56
N ARG A 70 38.55 47.44 8.95
CA ARG A 70 37.13 47.46 8.51
C ARG A 70 36.99 47.58 6.98
N ASP A 71 37.87 48.34 6.36
CA ASP A 71 37.86 48.60 4.93
C ASP A 71 38.17 47.32 4.14
N ILE A 72 39.26 46.64 4.47
CA ILE A 72 39.63 45.34 3.89
C ILE A 72 38.52 44.32 4.15
N ALA A 73 37.98 44.36 5.37
CA ALA A 73 36.93 43.51 5.87
C ALA A 73 35.63 43.53 5.05
N TYR A 74 34.98 44.71 4.96
CA TYR A 74 33.71 44.82 4.25
C TYR A 74 33.87 44.70 2.73
N GLN A 75 35.07 44.97 2.21
CA GLN A 75 35.39 44.71 0.81
C GLN A 75 35.44 43.19 0.54
N GLN A 76 36.12 42.41 1.38
CA GLN A 76 36.12 40.95 1.29
C GLN A 76 34.71 40.35 1.45
N ILE A 77 33.91 40.86 2.38
CA ILE A 77 32.51 40.41 2.56
C ILE A 77 31.68 40.71 1.30
N THR A 78 31.85 41.90 0.71
CA THR A 78 31.15 42.26 -0.53
C THR A 78 31.52 41.28 -1.66
N ASP A 79 32.80 40.96 -1.80
CA ASP A 79 33.31 40.02 -2.82
C ASP A 79 32.83 38.58 -2.56
N ASP A 80 32.87 38.10 -1.32
CA ASP A 80 32.44 36.75 -0.96
C ASP A 80 30.92 36.57 -1.19
N LEU A 81 30.13 37.59 -0.81
CA LEU A 81 28.67 37.56 -0.98
C LEU A 81 28.23 37.70 -2.44
N GLU A 82 29.04 38.28 -3.33
CA GLU A 82 28.75 38.35 -4.76
C GLU A 82 28.61 36.94 -5.39
N TYR A 83 29.33 35.95 -4.86
CA TYR A 83 29.34 34.57 -5.38
C TYR A 83 28.43 33.61 -4.61
N VAL A 84 27.84 34.02 -3.48
CA VAL A 84 26.97 33.19 -2.64
C VAL A 84 25.50 33.45 -3.00
N SER A 85 24.89 32.54 -3.78
CA SER A 85 23.45 32.63 -4.06
C SER A 85 22.63 32.22 -2.83
N SER A 86 22.09 33.21 -2.11
CA SER A 86 21.22 32.97 -0.94
C SER A 86 20.05 33.94 -0.90
N ASN A 87 18.90 33.45 -0.45
CA ASN A 87 17.72 34.28 -0.18
C ASN A 87 17.71 34.82 1.26
N TYR A 88 18.68 34.43 2.09
CA TYR A 88 18.74 34.83 3.50
C TYR A 88 19.53 36.12 3.72
N LEU A 89 20.32 36.58 2.74
CA LEU A 89 21.20 37.73 2.89
C LEU A 89 20.72 38.90 2.02
N CYS A 90 20.80 40.11 2.55
CA CYS A 90 20.73 41.30 1.73
C CYS A 90 21.99 41.43 0.88
N SER A 91 21.87 42.02 -0.32
CA SER A 91 23.06 42.49 -1.04
C SER A 91 23.77 43.53 -0.18
N ILE A 92 25.10 43.50 -0.18
CA ILE A 92 25.95 44.40 0.60
C ILE A 92 26.96 45.03 -0.36
N LYS A 93 27.15 46.35 -0.28
CA LYS A 93 28.18 47.06 -1.03
C LYS A 93 28.89 48.06 -0.15
N TYR A 94 30.19 47.91 0.01
CA TYR A 94 31.04 48.85 0.75
C TYR A 94 31.55 49.96 -0.17
N LEU A 95 31.39 51.22 0.25
CA LEU A 95 31.90 52.39 -0.46
C LEU A 95 32.78 53.21 0.48
N GLN A 96 34.08 53.27 0.18
CA GLN A 96 35.09 53.80 1.11
C GLN A 96 35.04 55.32 1.33
N LYS A 97 34.64 56.08 0.31
CA LYS A 97 34.54 57.55 0.34
C LYS A 97 33.27 57.97 -0.41
N GLU A 98 32.15 57.99 0.30
CA GLU A 98 30.85 58.09 -0.34
C GLU A 98 29.98 59.21 0.19
N LEU A 99 29.94 59.41 1.51
CA LEU A 99 29.10 60.42 2.12
C LEU A 99 29.95 61.58 2.62
N PHE A 100 29.72 62.76 2.06
CA PHE A 100 30.29 64.00 2.55
C PHE A 100 29.61 64.40 3.87
N VAL A 101 30.41 64.61 4.92
CA VAL A 101 29.92 65.07 6.22
C VAL A 101 30.78 66.21 6.71
N ASP A 102 30.15 67.36 6.94
CA ASP A 102 30.78 68.49 7.61
C ASP A 102 30.90 68.16 9.11
N SER A 103 32.00 67.49 9.45
CA SER A 103 32.22 66.94 10.79
C SER A 103 33.19 67.79 11.58
N THR A 104 32.82 68.08 12.83
CA THR A 104 33.66 68.84 13.76
C THR A 104 34.83 68.03 14.35
N VAL A 105 34.86 66.71 14.11
CA VAL A 105 35.80 65.78 14.76
C VAL A 105 36.89 65.22 13.83
N SER A 106 36.81 65.43 12.52
CA SER A 106 37.79 64.91 11.54
C SER A 106 38.15 65.97 10.49
N SER A 107 39.37 65.89 9.93
CA SER A 107 39.77 66.66 8.75
C SER A 107 39.33 66.02 7.43
N ASP A 108 38.95 64.74 7.46
CA ASP A 108 38.37 64.07 6.30
C ASP A 108 36.92 64.51 6.13
N THR A 109 36.57 64.92 4.92
CA THR A 109 35.22 65.40 4.59
C THR A 109 34.34 64.31 3.99
N GLU A 110 34.89 63.15 3.61
CA GLU A 110 34.16 62.03 2.99
C GLU A 110 34.32 60.76 3.83
N PHE A 111 33.21 60.15 4.20
CA PHE A 111 33.15 58.98 5.07
C PHE A 111 32.65 57.74 4.33
N PRO A 112 33.06 56.53 4.78
CA PRO A 112 32.59 55.28 4.20
C PRO A 112 31.14 55.00 4.59
N VAL A 113 30.42 54.35 3.67
CA VAL A 113 29.08 53.81 3.93
C VAL A 113 28.96 52.37 3.45
N LEU A 114 28.08 51.61 4.08
CA LEU A 114 27.67 50.29 3.62
C LEU A 114 26.24 50.41 3.09
N LEU A 115 26.06 50.13 1.81
CA LEU A 115 24.75 50.08 1.16
C LEU A 115 24.22 48.65 1.21
N MET A 116 23.00 48.47 1.70
CA MET A 116 22.31 47.18 1.70
C MET A 116 20.89 47.33 1.14
N ASP A 117 20.34 46.25 0.60
CA ASP A 117 18.90 46.23 0.29
C ASP A 117 18.07 46.38 1.57
N TRP A 118 17.06 47.26 1.53
CA TRP A 118 16.14 47.39 2.65
C TRP A 118 15.18 46.20 2.67
N ALA A 119 15.22 45.41 3.73
CA ALA A 119 14.30 44.30 3.96
C ALA A 119 13.08 44.80 4.74
N GLU A 120 11.91 44.74 4.12
CA GLU A 120 10.64 45.06 4.79
C GLU A 120 10.17 43.84 5.59
N GLY A 121 10.05 43.98 6.90
CA GLY A 121 9.63 42.91 7.79
C GLY A 121 9.62 43.34 9.26
N VAL A 122 9.32 42.38 10.12
CA VAL A 122 9.44 42.53 11.58
C VAL A 122 10.55 41.63 12.10
N THR A 123 11.18 42.00 13.21
CA THR A 123 12.19 41.14 13.83
C THR A 123 11.61 39.79 14.26
N LEU A 124 12.43 38.75 14.33
CA LEU A 124 11.98 37.38 14.60
C LEU A 124 11.29 37.27 15.97
N ASP A 125 11.81 37.94 17.00
CA ASP A 125 11.18 38.05 18.31
C ASP A 125 9.78 38.70 18.22
N LYS A 126 9.64 39.82 17.50
CA LYS A 126 8.35 40.48 17.29
C LYS A 126 7.38 39.60 16.52
N TYR A 127 7.86 38.90 15.48
CA TYR A 127 7.04 37.96 14.71
C TYR A 127 6.46 36.86 15.61
N VAL A 128 7.30 36.26 16.45
CA VAL A 128 6.91 35.21 17.38
C VAL A 128 5.86 35.72 18.38
N HIS A 129 6.04 36.92 18.94
CA HIS A 129 5.06 37.54 19.84
C HIS A 129 3.72 37.85 19.13
N GLN A 130 3.77 38.36 17.89
CA GLN A 130 2.58 38.66 17.09
C GLN A 130 1.79 37.40 16.70
N HIS A 131 2.47 36.26 16.54
CA HIS A 131 1.88 34.99 16.11
C HIS A 131 1.76 33.97 17.25
N ILE A 132 1.78 34.41 18.52
CA ILE A 132 1.77 33.51 19.68
C ILE A 132 0.53 32.60 19.75
N SER A 133 -0.56 32.99 19.10
CA SER A 133 -1.79 32.17 18.98
C SER A 133 -1.82 31.25 17.76
N ASP A 134 -0.93 31.43 16.79
CA ASP A 134 -0.86 30.64 15.56
C ASP A 134 0.27 29.61 15.63
N LYS A 135 -0.06 28.42 16.16
CA LYS A 135 0.90 27.32 16.27
C LYS A 135 1.51 26.90 14.94
N TYR A 136 0.77 27.00 13.82
CA TYR A 136 1.31 26.62 12.51
C TYR A 136 2.36 27.63 12.03
N ALA A 137 2.09 28.92 12.16
CA ALA A 137 3.06 29.97 11.84
C ALA A 137 4.34 29.80 12.66
N LEU A 138 4.22 29.55 13.97
CA LEU A 138 5.38 29.30 14.85
C LEU A 138 6.18 28.05 14.46
N GLN A 139 5.51 26.96 14.08
CA GLN A 139 6.20 25.75 13.61
C GLN A 139 6.87 25.96 12.26
N LEU A 140 6.23 26.69 11.34
CA LEU A 140 6.78 26.98 10.02
C LEU A 140 8.01 27.90 10.11
N ILE A 141 7.96 28.95 10.94
CA ILE A 141 9.09 29.85 11.12
C ILE A 141 10.26 29.14 11.82
N THR A 142 9.99 28.22 12.75
CA THR A 142 11.00 27.34 13.35
C THR A 142 11.70 26.50 12.29
N TYR A 143 10.94 25.84 11.41
CA TYR A 143 11.49 25.05 10.30
C TYR A 143 12.37 25.90 9.36
N GLN A 144 11.92 27.11 9.00
CA GLN A 144 12.69 28.01 8.15
C GLN A 144 13.98 28.48 8.85
N PHE A 145 13.90 28.82 10.13
CA PHE A 145 15.06 29.23 10.92
C PHE A 145 16.09 28.12 10.98
N CYS A 146 15.70 26.87 11.29
CA CYS A 146 16.67 25.79 11.36
C CYS A 146 17.32 25.47 10.00
N ARG A 147 16.62 25.68 8.88
CA ARG A 147 17.23 25.62 7.54
C ARG A 147 18.23 26.74 7.29
N MET A 148 17.92 27.96 7.71
CA MET A 148 18.83 29.09 7.65
C MET A 148 20.07 28.83 8.54
N ALA A 149 19.87 28.35 9.77
CA ALA A 149 20.95 27.99 10.70
C ALA A 149 21.89 26.93 10.10
N ALA A 150 21.34 25.84 9.55
CA ALA A 150 22.14 24.80 8.89
C ALA A 150 22.93 25.34 7.69
N TRP A 151 22.39 26.34 6.97
CA TRP A 151 23.07 26.99 5.87
C TRP A 151 24.15 27.97 6.35
N LEU A 152 23.89 28.77 7.39
CA LEU A 152 24.86 29.69 7.99
C LEU A 152 26.09 28.94 8.52
N MET A 153 25.89 27.79 9.17
CA MET A 153 26.97 26.92 9.63
C MET A 153 27.86 26.37 8.50
N SER A 154 27.40 26.39 7.24
CA SER A 154 28.22 25.96 6.11
C SER A 154 28.94 27.11 5.41
N GLN A 155 28.81 28.34 5.88
CA GLN A 155 29.45 29.52 5.29
C GLN A 155 30.75 29.89 6.03
N THR A 156 31.69 30.50 5.32
CA THR A 156 33.00 30.95 5.83
C THR A 156 33.01 32.44 6.24
N PHE A 157 31.83 33.01 6.51
CA PHE A 157 31.66 34.37 6.99
C PHE A 157 30.68 34.39 8.16
N ALA A 158 31.08 34.98 9.29
CA ALA A 158 30.24 35.75 10.22
C ALA A 158 30.93 35.90 11.60
N HIS A 159 30.66 37.03 12.25
CA HIS A 159 30.96 37.31 13.65
C HIS A 159 29.76 36.98 14.54
N GLY A 160 30.03 36.74 15.83
CA GLY A 160 29.07 36.19 16.79
C GLY A 160 28.33 37.22 17.65
N ASP A 161 27.49 38.06 17.06
CA ASP A 161 26.40 38.70 17.82
C ASP A 161 25.06 38.45 17.15
N LEU A 162 24.75 37.19 16.87
CA LEU A 162 23.46 36.82 16.30
C LEU A 162 22.40 36.82 17.40
N LYS A 163 21.44 37.72 17.28
CA LYS A 163 20.22 37.76 18.10
C LYS A 163 18.97 37.83 17.21
N PRO A 164 17.77 37.51 17.73
CA PRO A 164 16.53 37.50 16.95
C PRO A 164 16.20 38.82 16.22
N ASP A 165 16.66 39.95 16.73
CA ASP A 165 16.48 41.27 16.11
C ASP A 165 17.29 41.48 14.82
N ASN A 166 18.35 40.70 14.59
CA ASN A 166 19.07 40.67 13.33
C ASN A 166 18.36 39.86 12.24
N ILE A 167 17.27 39.15 12.58
CA ILE A 167 16.55 38.29 11.65
C ILE A 167 15.19 38.91 11.39
N LEU A 168 14.98 39.42 10.19
CA LEU A 168 13.69 39.94 9.76
C LEU A 168 12.85 38.82 9.13
N VAL A 169 11.56 38.82 9.46
CA VAL A 169 10.53 38.01 8.83
C VAL A 169 9.73 38.90 7.90
N THR A 170 9.84 38.65 6.60
CA THR A 170 9.08 39.37 5.55
C THR A 170 7.62 38.97 5.55
N GLU A 171 6.77 39.73 4.86
CA GLU A 171 5.32 39.47 4.77
C GLU A 171 4.99 38.06 4.21
N ASP A 172 5.82 37.53 3.32
CA ASP A 172 5.69 36.18 2.76
C ASP A 172 6.28 35.06 3.64
N GLY A 173 6.81 35.42 4.82
CA GLY A 173 7.39 34.49 5.79
C GLY A 173 8.82 34.05 5.48
N THR A 174 9.52 34.75 4.58
CA THR A 174 10.95 34.54 4.32
C THR A 174 11.79 35.15 5.45
N LEU A 175 12.91 34.51 5.79
CA LEU A 175 13.87 35.01 6.76
C LEU A 175 14.98 35.78 6.05
N VAL A 176 15.27 36.99 6.50
CA VAL A 176 16.36 37.83 5.98
C VAL A 176 17.23 38.29 7.13
N LEU A 177 18.54 38.04 7.02
CA LEU A 177 19.54 38.39 8.01
C LEU A 177 20.10 39.78 7.70
N VAL A 178 19.89 40.73 8.62
CA VAL A 178 20.28 42.14 8.48
C VAL A 178 21.39 42.51 9.45
N ASP A 179 22.36 43.28 8.97
CA ASP A 179 23.48 43.78 9.76
C ASP A 179 23.36 45.28 10.05
N TYR A 180 22.43 45.63 10.92
CA TYR A 180 22.27 47.01 11.37
C TYR A 180 23.23 47.39 12.50
N ASP A 181 23.61 46.42 13.35
CA ASP A 181 24.41 46.67 14.56
C ASP A 181 25.88 46.20 14.49
N GLY A 182 26.36 45.62 13.38
CA GLY A 182 27.74 45.15 13.24
C GLY A 182 27.92 43.63 13.36
N MET A 183 26.89 42.85 13.03
CA MET A 183 26.89 41.38 13.00
C MET A 183 27.84 40.80 11.94
N TYR A 184 28.01 41.44 10.77
CA TYR A 184 29.02 41.00 9.80
C TYR A 184 30.36 41.66 10.12
N VAL A 185 31.29 40.85 10.61
CA VAL A 185 32.71 41.16 10.72
C VAL A 185 33.44 40.01 10.02
N PRO A 186 34.55 40.24 9.29
CA PRO A 186 35.16 39.20 8.48
C PRO A 186 35.67 38.03 9.31
N ALA A 187 35.89 36.91 8.62
CA ALA A 187 36.70 35.82 9.11
C ALA A 187 38.10 36.35 9.46
N MET A 188 38.43 36.32 10.75
CA MET A 188 39.77 36.63 11.24
C MET A 188 40.25 35.51 12.14
N GLN A 189 40.35 34.30 11.57
CA GLN A 189 40.89 33.16 12.29
C GLN A 189 42.23 33.53 12.95
N GLY A 190 42.30 33.42 14.28
CA GLY A 190 43.48 33.76 15.07
C GLY A 190 43.63 35.24 15.48
N GLN A 191 42.63 36.09 15.25
CA GLN A 191 42.55 37.44 15.82
C GLN A 191 41.66 37.49 17.06
N LYS A 192 41.76 38.57 17.84
CA LYS A 192 40.89 38.81 18.99
C LYS A 192 39.54 39.38 18.56
N ALA A 193 38.45 38.79 19.07
CA ALA A 193 37.10 39.31 18.91
C ALA A 193 37.02 40.72 19.49
N ARG A 194 36.39 41.63 18.75
CA ARG A 194 36.27 43.04 19.15
C ARG A 194 35.14 43.26 20.14
N GLU A 195 34.16 42.36 20.13
CA GLU A 195 33.06 42.29 21.07
C GLU A 195 32.75 40.82 21.41
N LEU A 196 32.21 40.61 22.61
CA LEU A 196 31.81 39.28 23.10
C LEU A 196 30.39 38.90 22.67
N GLY A 197 29.68 39.78 21.96
CA GLY A 197 28.27 39.64 21.61
C GLY A 197 27.32 40.00 22.76
N SER A 198 26.03 39.98 22.44
CA SER A 198 24.91 40.32 23.30
C SER A 198 24.82 39.32 24.44
N PRO A 199 24.78 39.78 25.71
CA PRO A 199 24.82 38.90 26.88
C PRO A 199 23.79 37.77 26.89
N ASP A 200 22.59 38.02 26.37
CA ASP A 200 21.49 37.04 26.34
C ASP A 200 21.66 35.95 25.26
N TYR A 201 22.59 36.12 24.30
CA TYR A 201 22.80 35.20 23.17
C TYR A 201 24.27 34.80 22.96
N ARG A 202 25.15 35.14 23.90
CA ARG A 202 26.58 34.76 23.87
C ARG A 202 26.84 33.56 24.77
N HIS A 203 27.81 32.74 24.39
CA HIS A 203 28.29 31.64 25.23
C HIS A 203 28.93 32.19 26.55
N PRO A 204 28.64 31.64 27.75
CA PRO A 204 29.11 32.19 29.04
C PRO A 204 30.63 32.23 29.21
N LEU A 205 31.32 31.27 28.60
CA LEU A 205 32.78 31.17 28.63
C LEU A 205 33.46 31.87 27.44
N ARG A 206 32.72 32.63 26.64
CA ARG A 206 33.27 33.31 25.47
C ARG A 206 34.25 34.39 25.91
N THR A 207 35.43 34.37 25.32
CA THR A 207 36.47 35.40 25.51
C THR A 207 36.81 36.03 24.16
N GLU A 208 37.63 37.09 24.19
CA GLU A 208 38.16 37.71 22.96
C GLU A 208 38.94 36.69 22.11
N ASP A 209 39.50 35.64 22.70
CA ASP A 209 40.31 34.65 21.99
C ASP A 209 39.47 33.55 21.31
N CYS A 210 38.15 33.50 21.55
CA CYS A 210 37.23 32.51 20.97
C CYS A 210 36.77 32.87 19.53
N PHE A 211 37.50 33.74 18.82
CA PHE A 211 37.10 34.25 17.50
C PHE A 211 37.46 33.25 16.38
N ASN A 212 36.47 32.87 15.55
CA ASN A 212 36.60 31.84 14.53
C ASN A 212 36.16 32.32 13.13
N GLU A 213 36.33 31.49 12.11
CA GLU A 213 35.91 31.73 10.72
C GLU A 213 34.40 31.51 10.45
N HIS A 214 33.71 30.87 11.40
CA HIS A 214 32.28 30.52 11.32
C HIS A 214 31.45 31.29 12.36
N ILE A 215 30.15 31.40 12.09
CA ILE A 215 29.16 31.96 13.02
C ILE A 215 29.14 31.16 14.35
N ASP A 216 28.86 31.85 15.46
CA ASP A 216 28.76 31.22 16.78
C ASP A 216 27.60 30.21 16.80
N ASP A 217 27.92 28.96 17.14
CA ASP A 217 26.97 27.85 17.21
C ASP A 217 25.96 28.01 18.35
N PHE A 218 26.37 28.67 19.42
CA PHE A 218 25.57 28.85 20.63
C PHE A 218 24.26 29.63 20.36
N PRO A 219 24.28 30.84 19.77
CA PRO A 219 23.05 31.59 19.47
C PRO A 219 22.14 30.84 18.49
N LEU A 220 22.69 30.15 17.49
CA LEU A 220 21.88 29.35 16.56
C LEU A 220 21.13 28.22 17.26
N ALA A 221 21.84 27.47 18.11
CA ALA A 221 21.23 26.38 18.86
C ALA A 221 20.20 26.90 19.88
N LEU A 222 20.51 28.00 20.56
CA LEU A 222 19.63 28.65 21.53
C LEU A 222 18.35 29.17 20.89
N ILE A 223 18.44 29.90 19.77
CA ILE A 223 17.28 30.43 19.05
C ILE A 223 16.44 29.27 18.49
N GLY A 224 17.07 28.29 17.83
CA GLY A 224 16.35 27.16 17.23
C GLY A 224 15.59 26.34 18.27
N MET A 225 16.22 26.03 19.40
CA MET A 225 15.59 25.35 20.53
C MET A 225 14.44 26.19 21.11
N SER A 226 14.65 27.49 21.29
CA SER A 226 13.64 28.40 21.85
C SER A 226 12.41 28.51 20.94
N LEU A 227 12.59 28.66 19.62
CA LEU A 227 11.49 28.68 18.65
C LEU A 227 10.67 27.39 18.70
N LYS A 228 11.34 26.22 18.71
CA LYS A 228 10.65 24.93 18.79
C LYS A 228 9.92 24.76 20.11
N ALA A 229 10.51 25.18 21.23
CA ALA A 229 9.86 25.15 22.54
C ALA A 229 8.57 25.99 22.54
N ILE A 230 8.65 27.24 22.06
CA ILE A 230 7.51 28.15 21.98
C ILE A 230 6.42 27.59 21.05
N ALA A 231 6.81 26.98 19.92
CA ALA A 231 5.86 26.37 18.99
C ALA A 231 5.12 25.14 19.57
N LEU A 232 5.72 24.44 20.54
CA LEU A 232 5.11 23.32 21.27
C LEU A 232 4.25 23.81 22.43
N ASP A 233 4.77 24.76 23.22
CA ASP A 233 4.13 25.35 24.38
C ASP A 233 4.31 26.88 24.41
N THR A 234 3.29 27.59 23.94
CA THR A 234 3.29 29.05 23.84
C THR A 234 3.20 29.72 25.21
N SER A 235 2.85 28.98 26.27
CA SER A 235 2.83 29.52 27.64
C SER A 235 4.24 29.82 28.18
N LEU A 236 5.27 29.19 27.62
CA LEU A 236 6.67 29.45 27.98
C LEU A 236 7.08 30.90 27.70
N LEU A 237 6.57 31.48 26.61
CA LEU A 237 6.81 32.88 26.27
C LEU A 237 5.87 33.81 27.06
N GLN A 238 4.61 33.43 27.28
CA GLN A 238 3.64 34.24 28.03
C GLN A 238 4.04 34.47 29.49
N ASN A 239 4.77 33.52 30.08
CA ASN A 239 5.31 33.63 31.43
C ASN A 239 6.67 34.36 31.48
N ASN A 240 7.24 34.73 30.33
CA ASN A 240 8.46 35.52 30.25
C ASN A 240 8.10 37.02 30.20
N ALA A 241 8.61 37.81 31.15
CA ALA A 241 8.24 39.23 31.29
C ALA A 241 8.98 40.17 30.31
N ARG A 242 9.81 39.63 29.41
CA ARG A 242 10.64 40.40 28.47
C ARG A 242 10.03 40.36 27.07
N SER A 243 9.69 41.53 26.52
CA SER A 243 9.15 41.65 25.15
C SER A 243 10.20 41.52 24.05
N ASP A 244 11.49 41.68 24.40
CA ASP A 244 12.57 41.88 23.44
C ASP A 244 13.53 40.67 23.39
N SER A 245 13.12 39.52 23.93
CA SER A 245 13.88 38.26 23.87
C SER A 245 12.97 37.04 23.73
N LEU A 246 13.55 35.88 23.40
CA LEU A 246 12.80 34.62 23.34
C LEU A 246 12.62 34.02 24.75
N LEU A 247 13.42 33.03 25.14
CA LEU A 247 13.21 32.29 26.40
C LEU A 247 14.28 32.53 27.47
N PHE A 248 15.48 32.97 27.12
CA PHE A 248 16.63 33.00 28.01
C PHE A 248 17.20 34.40 28.22
N SER A 249 17.96 34.54 29.30
CA SER A 249 18.75 35.71 29.67
C SER A 249 20.17 35.33 30.06
N GLU A 250 21.11 36.28 30.09
CA GLU A 250 22.51 36.05 30.49
C GLU A 250 22.61 35.27 31.82
N SER A 251 21.81 35.63 32.81
CA SER A 251 21.84 35.00 34.13
C SER A 251 21.46 33.52 34.12
N ASP A 252 20.66 33.07 33.14
CA ASP A 252 20.22 31.68 33.05
C ASP A 252 21.37 30.72 32.71
N PHE A 253 22.43 31.24 32.09
CA PHE A 253 23.56 30.41 31.66
C PHE A 253 24.69 30.34 32.68
N GLN A 254 24.64 31.10 33.78
CA GLN A 254 25.65 31.03 34.84
C GLN A 254 25.60 29.70 35.60
N ASP A 255 24.39 29.15 35.82
CA ASP A 255 24.16 27.82 36.37
C ASP A 255 22.99 27.16 35.62
N ILE A 256 23.31 26.62 34.45
CA ILE A 256 22.31 26.03 33.54
C ILE A 256 21.61 24.80 34.14
N GLY A 257 22.24 24.12 35.10
CA GLY A 257 21.67 22.96 35.79
C GLY A 257 20.54 23.35 36.75
N GLU A 258 20.63 24.54 37.34
CA GLU A 258 19.60 25.05 38.26
C GLU A 258 18.58 25.98 37.60
N CYS A 259 18.81 26.39 36.35
CA CYS A 259 17.91 27.24 35.57
C CYS A 259 16.47 26.69 35.50
N LEU A 260 15.50 27.50 35.95
CA LEU A 260 14.08 27.16 35.95
C LEU A 260 13.54 26.95 34.53
N MET A 261 14.00 27.75 33.56
CA MET A 261 13.58 27.59 32.15
C MET A 261 14.00 26.23 31.60
N MET A 262 15.24 25.79 31.87
CA MET A 262 15.72 24.46 31.48
C MET A 262 14.89 23.34 32.13
N LYS A 263 14.51 23.48 33.40
CA LYS A 263 13.60 22.54 34.08
C LYS A 263 12.23 22.47 33.41
N SER A 264 11.68 23.60 32.96
CA SER A 264 10.41 23.65 32.20
C SER A 264 10.54 22.97 30.84
N LEU A 265 11.65 23.16 30.13
CA LEU A 265 11.89 22.55 28.82
C LEU A 265 11.98 21.03 28.85
N CYS A 266 12.35 20.42 29.97
CA CYS A 266 12.40 18.96 30.11
C CYS A 266 11.05 18.26 29.84
N SER A 267 9.91 18.95 30.04
CA SER A 267 8.58 18.37 29.73
C SER A 267 8.38 18.12 28.23
N LEU A 268 9.14 18.80 27.38
CA LEU A 268 9.02 18.75 25.92
C LEU A 268 9.89 17.66 25.27
N LEU A 269 10.73 16.95 26.05
CA LEU A 269 11.66 15.92 25.55
C LEU A 269 10.98 14.68 24.94
N ASN A 270 9.66 14.57 24.97
CA ASN A 270 8.94 13.54 24.22
C ASN A 270 8.83 13.88 22.72
N ASP A 271 8.99 15.15 22.33
CA ASP A 271 9.06 15.53 20.92
C ASP A 271 10.46 15.26 20.36
N ALA A 272 10.52 14.44 19.31
CA ALA A 272 11.79 13.97 18.76
C ALA A 272 12.63 15.09 18.12
N GLU A 273 11.99 16.13 17.57
CA GLU A 273 12.68 17.26 16.95
C GLU A 273 13.18 18.25 18.00
N PHE A 274 12.36 18.53 19.00
CA PHE A 274 12.78 19.32 20.17
C PHE A 274 13.95 18.66 20.89
N SER A 275 13.90 17.34 21.10
CA SER A 275 15.00 16.60 21.73
C SER A 275 16.32 16.73 20.98
N LYS A 276 16.28 16.78 19.63
CA LYS A 276 17.48 17.01 18.81
C LYS A 276 18.05 18.42 19.03
N LEU A 277 17.20 19.45 18.98
CA LEU A 277 17.62 20.83 19.18
C LEU A 277 18.09 21.09 20.61
N TYR A 278 17.44 20.46 21.60
CA TYR A 278 17.86 20.49 23.00
C TYR A 278 19.24 19.85 23.19
N ALA A 279 19.48 18.69 22.58
CA ALA A 279 20.80 18.05 22.61
C ALA A 279 21.87 18.90 21.91
N LEU A 280 21.53 19.52 20.78
CA LEU A 280 22.40 20.44 20.06
C LEU A 280 22.79 21.66 20.91
N PHE A 281 21.83 22.26 21.61
CA PHE A 281 22.07 23.37 22.53
C PHE A 281 23.00 22.97 23.69
N LEU A 282 22.77 21.81 24.31
CA LEU A 282 23.66 21.30 25.37
C LEU A 282 25.09 21.04 24.86
N LEU A 283 25.24 20.53 23.64
CA LEU A 283 26.55 20.38 23.01
C LEU A 283 27.21 21.74 22.77
N ALA A 284 26.48 22.73 22.25
CA ALA A 284 27.00 24.07 21.99
C ALA A 284 27.43 24.76 23.30
N HIS A 285 26.63 24.64 24.35
CA HIS A 285 26.95 25.16 25.68
C HIS A 285 28.14 24.45 26.36
N SER A 286 28.42 23.20 26.01
CA SER A 286 29.50 22.43 26.66
C SER A 286 30.85 22.52 25.93
N GLN A 287 30.85 22.65 24.60
CA GLN A 287 32.07 22.50 23.81
C GLN A 287 32.65 23.79 23.21
N GLN A 288 32.03 24.97 23.40
CA GLN A 288 32.39 26.26 22.77
C GLN A 288 32.44 26.28 21.22
N GLU A 289 32.59 25.13 20.57
CA GLU A 289 32.60 24.93 19.12
C GLU A 289 31.97 23.57 18.79
N LEU A 290 31.06 23.51 17.84
CA LEU A 290 30.43 22.26 17.39
C LEU A 290 31.17 21.66 16.21
N SER A 291 31.42 20.34 16.25
CA SER A 291 31.94 19.61 15.09
C SER A 291 30.96 19.61 13.90
N ALA A 292 31.49 19.42 12.68
CA ALA A 292 30.73 19.34 11.42
C ALA A 292 29.59 18.30 11.40
N VAL A 293 29.46 17.40 12.38
CA VAL A 293 28.32 16.46 12.44
C VAL A 293 27.05 17.13 12.98
N SER A 294 27.19 18.28 13.65
CA SER A 294 26.13 18.91 14.46
C SER A 294 25.08 19.67 13.63
N PHE A 295 25.41 20.20 12.44
CA PHE A 295 24.44 20.94 11.61
C PHE A 295 23.27 20.08 11.13
N ARG A 296 23.45 18.75 11.01
CA ARG A 296 22.36 17.82 10.64
C ARG A 296 21.24 17.80 11.67
N LEU A 297 21.53 18.18 12.92
CA LEU A 297 20.54 18.25 13.99
C LEU A 297 19.54 19.39 13.79
N PHE A 298 19.86 20.41 12.98
CA PHE A 298 18.92 21.45 12.56
C PHE A 298 17.91 20.98 11.48
N LEU A 299 18.09 19.82 10.85
CA LEU A 299 17.19 19.37 9.79
C LEU A 299 15.87 18.80 10.37
N LEU A 300 14.87 19.68 10.48
CA LEU A 300 13.51 19.37 10.90
C LEU A 300 12.62 18.97 9.71
N ASN A 301 11.51 18.28 9.98
CA ASN A 301 10.49 18.00 8.97
C ASN A 301 9.65 19.26 8.70
N LYS A 302 9.28 19.47 7.44
CA LYS A 302 8.39 20.57 7.08
C LYS A 302 6.99 20.31 7.62
N VAL A 303 6.42 21.29 8.31
CA VAL A 303 5.07 21.22 8.88
C VAL A 303 4.01 21.40 7.79
N GLU A 304 2.98 20.56 7.81
CA GLU A 304 1.81 20.68 6.93
C GLU A 304 0.79 21.67 7.52
N LYS A 305 0.21 22.52 6.66
CA LYS A 305 -0.81 23.48 7.10
C LYS A 305 -2.02 22.72 7.64
N PRO A 306 -2.52 23.05 8.85
CA PRO A 306 -3.77 22.51 9.35
C PRO A 306 -4.86 22.78 8.32
N ILE A 307 -5.54 21.72 7.90
CA ILE A 307 -6.74 21.83 7.07
C ILE A 307 -7.78 22.52 7.98
N GLU A 308 -8.18 23.76 7.69
CA GLU A 308 -9.40 24.38 8.27
C GLU A 308 -10.50 23.32 8.22
N GLU A 309 -11.29 23.12 9.29
CA GLU A 309 -12.37 22.10 9.32
C GLU A 309 -13.22 22.16 8.05
N VAL A 310 -12.84 21.35 7.06
CA VAL A 310 -13.62 21.12 5.87
C VAL A 310 -14.75 20.22 6.34
N LEU A 311 -15.98 20.71 6.24
CA LEU A 311 -17.15 19.88 6.49
C LEU A 311 -16.98 18.56 5.73
N SER A 312 -17.01 17.45 6.47
CA SER A 312 -16.82 16.12 5.90
C SER A 312 -17.75 15.93 4.71
N THR A 313 -17.19 15.51 3.57
CA THR A 313 -17.96 15.22 2.36
C THR A 313 -18.66 13.86 2.44
N LYS A 314 -18.37 13.05 3.47
CA LYS A 314 -19.07 11.79 3.71
C LYS A 314 -20.44 12.08 4.35
N ALA A 315 -21.49 11.62 3.69
CA ALA A 315 -22.82 11.58 4.28
C ALA A 315 -22.87 10.51 5.37
N THR A 316 -23.46 10.87 6.52
CA THR A 316 -23.69 9.98 7.66
C THR A 316 -25.14 9.52 7.71
N GLU A 317 -25.45 8.48 8.49
CA GLU A 317 -26.84 8.04 8.68
C GLU A 317 -27.73 9.14 9.27
N GLU A 318 -27.19 9.98 10.17
CA GLU A 318 -27.93 11.10 10.75
C GLU A 318 -28.20 12.20 9.71
N ASP A 319 -27.32 12.41 8.73
CA ASP A 319 -27.59 13.36 7.64
C ASP A 319 -28.83 12.95 6.83
N PHE A 320 -29.08 11.64 6.65
CA PHE A 320 -30.25 11.12 5.94
C PHE A 320 -31.55 11.15 6.76
N LYS A 321 -31.44 11.28 8.09
CA LYS A 321 -32.59 11.34 8.98
C LYS A 321 -33.23 12.72 8.89
N ASP A 322 -34.54 12.76 8.70
CA ASP A 322 -35.30 13.99 8.44
C ASP A 322 -34.77 14.81 7.23
N ALA A 323 -34.10 14.14 6.29
CA ALA A 323 -33.59 14.76 5.08
C ALA A 323 -34.73 15.32 4.23
N ILE A 324 -34.49 16.49 3.65
CA ILE A 324 -35.47 17.20 2.83
C ILE A 324 -35.22 16.91 1.34
N LYS A 325 -36.28 16.97 0.55
CA LYS A 325 -36.21 16.78 -0.91
C LYS A 325 -36.67 18.03 -1.63
N ASP A 326 -36.02 18.34 -2.74
CA ASP A 326 -36.50 19.37 -3.66
C ASP A 326 -37.52 18.82 -4.68
N GLU A 327 -37.98 19.67 -5.59
CA GLU A 327 -38.94 19.33 -6.65
C GLU A 327 -38.43 18.29 -7.66
N TYR A 328 -37.11 18.11 -7.76
CA TYR A 328 -36.46 17.08 -8.59
C TYR A 328 -36.20 15.79 -7.81
N GLY A 329 -36.54 15.74 -6.53
CA GLY A 329 -36.26 14.60 -5.65
C GLY A 329 -34.81 14.50 -5.20
N VAL A 330 -34.01 15.57 -5.32
CA VAL A 330 -32.66 15.65 -4.77
C VAL A 330 -32.75 15.78 -3.26
N ILE A 331 -31.98 14.95 -2.56
CA ILE A 331 -31.98 14.78 -1.11
C ILE A 331 -30.89 15.65 -0.50
N TYR A 332 -31.30 16.49 0.45
CA TYR A 332 -30.44 17.36 1.23
C TYR A 332 -30.56 17.03 2.72
N SER A 333 -29.53 17.34 3.51
CA SER A 333 -29.61 17.29 4.97
C SER A 333 -30.76 18.17 5.49
N ARG A 334 -31.22 17.91 6.71
CA ARG A 334 -32.34 18.64 7.33
C ARG A 334 -32.17 20.17 7.32
N ASP A 335 -30.94 20.65 7.52
CA ASP A 335 -30.58 22.07 7.49
C ASP A 335 -30.33 22.62 6.06
N GLY A 336 -30.35 21.76 5.05
CA GLY A 336 -30.08 22.09 3.65
C GLY A 336 -28.61 22.31 3.31
N LYS A 337 -27.68 22.16 4.27
CA LYS A 337 -26.26 22.47 4.07
C LYS A 337 -25.50 21.42 3.26
N LYS A 338 -25.96 20.16 3.24
CA LYS A 338 -25.33 19.08 2.47
C LYS A 338 -26.28 18.56 1.40
N LEU A 339 -25.81 18.48 0.15
CA LEU A 339 -26.45 17.70 -0.90
C LEU A 339 -25.99 16.25 -0.76
N LEU A 340 -26.90 15.37 -0.34
CA LEU A 340 -26.59 13.99 0.06
C LEU A 340 -26.67 13.02 -1.12
N LYS A 341 -27.75 13.11 -1.91
CA LYS A 341 -28.01 12.17 -3.00
C LYS A 341 -29.04 12.69 -3.98
N ALA A 342 -28.83 12.45 -5.26
CA ALA A 342 -29.77 12.65 -6.34
C ALA A 342 -30.06 11.33 -7.06
N SER A 343 -31.13 11.30 -7.85
CA SER A 343 -31.55 10.13 -8.61
C SER A 343 -31.55 10.40 -10.12
N TYR A 344 -31.94 9.41 -10.92
CA TYR A 344 -32.13 9.56 -12.38
C TYR A 344 -33.19 10.59 -12.79
N SER A 345 -33.92 11.18 -11.84
CA SER A 345 -34.84 12.29 -12.07
C SER A 345 -34.20 13.53 -12.72
N LEU A 346 -32.87 13.67 -12.64
CA LEU A 346 -32.08 14.73 -13.25
C LEU A 346 -31.58 14.40 -14.67
N ARG A 347 -31.92 13.23 -15.22
CA ARG A 347 -31.42 12.81 -16.54
C ARG A 347 -31.73 13.83 -17.62
N GLU A 348 -30.68 14.24 -18.34
CA GLU A 348 -30.69 15.22 -19.44
C GLU A 348 -31.16 16.63 -19.05
N LYS A 349 -31.32 16.90 -17.75
CA LYS A 349 -31.74 18.22 -17.22
C LYS A 349 -30.56 19.12 -16.91
N GLU A 350 -30.87 20.41 -16.81
CA GLU A 350 -30.02 21.43 -16.20
C GLU A 350 -30.50 21.64 -14.76
N TYR A 351 -29.58 21.63 -13.80
CA TYR A 351 -29.92 21.70 -12.38
C TYR A 351 -29.10 22.77 -11.67
N VAL A 352 -29.77 23.58 -10.85
CA VAL A 352 -29.11 24.55 -9.99
C VAL A 352 -29.18 24.02 -8.56
N VAL A 353 -28.03 23.82 -7.93
CA VAL A 353 -27.96 23.40 -6.53
C VAL A 353 -28.55 24.51 -5.65
N ARG A 354 -29.34 24.12 -4.65
CA ARG A 354 -30.06 25.03 -3.76
C ARG A 354 -29.12 26.01 -3.06
N GLU A 355 -29.46 27.30 -3.06
CA GLU A 355 -28.74 28.33 -2.31
C GLU A 355 -28.69 28.01 -0.81
N GLY A 356 -27.53 28.22 -0.17
CA GLY A 356 -27.29 27.82 1.22
C GLY A 356 -26.68 26.42 1.38
N THR A 357 -26.59 25.63 0.31
CA THR A 357 -25.83 24.38 0.32
C THR A 357 -24.33 24.70 0.43
N GLU A 358 -23.64 24.05 1.37
CA GLU A 358 -22.21 24.23 1.65
C GLU A 358 -21.37 23.03 1.16
N VAL A 359 -21.95 21.83 1.09
CA VAL A 359 -21.23 20.59 0.74
C VAL A 359 -21.98 19.80 -0.33
N ILE A 360 -21.26 19.35 -1.36
CA ILE A 360 -21.71 18.25 -2.22
C ILE A 360 -21.07 16.96 -1.69
N CYS A 361 -21.87 16.02 -1.19
CA CYS A 361 -21.33 14.79 -0.61
C CYS A 361 -20.71 13.85 -1.65
N ASP A 362 -19.93 12.89 -1.16
CA ASP A 362 -19.36 11.82 -1.96
C ASP A 362 -20.45 11.09 -2.76
N GLY A 363 -20.27 10.99 -4.08
CA GLY A 363 -21.21 10.32 -5.00
C GLY A 363 -22.59 10.98 -5.11
N ALA A 364 -22.82 12.18 -4.58
CA ALA A 364 -24.16 12.71 -4.42
C ALA A 364 -24.95 12.91 -5.73
N LEU A 365 -24.28 13.24 -6.84
CA LEU A 365 -24.85 13.37 -8.18
C LEU A 365 -24.30 12.33 -9.17
N GLN A 366 -23.66 11.26 -8.69
CA GLN A 366 -23.08 10.20 -9.52
C GLN A 366 -24.15 9.48 -10.34
N SER A 367 -23.87 9.21 -11.63
CA SER A 367 -24.72 8.43 -12.54
C SER A 367 -26.18 8.92 -12.65
N THR A 368 -26.44 10.21 -12.46
CA THR A 368 -27.81 10.78 -12.54
C THR A 368 -28.26 11.05 -13.98
N GLY A 369 -27.32 11.09 -14.92
CA GLY A 369 -27.55 11.46 -16.32
C GLY A 369 -27.69 12.96 -16.56
N ILE A 370 -27.39 13.79 -15.56
CA ILE A 370 -27.49 15.25 -15.61
C ILE A 370 -26.70 15.85 -16.78
N ARG A 371 -27.26 16.90 -17.42
CA ARG A 371 -26.64 17.58 -18.57
C ARG A 371 -25.84 18.82 -18.15
N SER A 372 -26.31 19.58 -17.17
CA SER A 372 -25.60 20.75 -16.64
C SER A 372 -25.89 20.92 -15.15
N VAL A 373 -24.89 21.32 -14.38
CA VAL A 373 -25.05 21.64 -12.96
C VAL A 373 -24.46 23.01 -12.63
N LYS A 374 -25.21 23.84 -11.91
CA LYS A 374 -24.73 25.13 -11.39
C LYS A 374 -24.65 25.09 -9.87
N LEU A 375 -23.45 25.30 -9.34
CA LEU A 375 -23.14 25.38 -7.92
C LEU A 375 -23.27 26.83 -7.42
N PRO A 376 -23.96 27.08 -6.28
CA PRO A 376 -24.08 28.42 -5.69
C PRO A 376 -22.79 28.85 -4.98
N SER A 377 -22.66 30.15 -4.71
CA SER A 377 -21.52 30.75 -4.00
C SER A 377 -21.41 30.36 -2.52
N THR A 378 -22.33 29.53 -2.02
CA THR A 378 -22.25 28.97 -0.67
C THR A 378 -21.47 27.66 -0.61
N ILE A 379 -21.15 27.02 -1.75
CA ILE A 379 -20.43 25.73 -1.75
C ILE A 379 -18.99 25.94 -1.29
N ILE A 380 -18.60 25.20 -0.25
CA ILE A 380 -17.27 25.20 0.35
C ILE A 380 -16.48 23.97 -0.10
N SER A 381 -17.13 22.81 -0.21
CA SER A 381 -16.47 21.52 -0.47
C SER A 381 -17.22 20.61 -1.44
N ILE A 382 -16.46 19.93 -2.31
CA ILE A 382 -16.97 18.94 -3.27
C ILE A 382 -16.38 17.56 -2.97
N GLY A 383 -17.26 16.57 -2.76
CA GLY A 383 -16.91 15.21 -2.40
C GLY A 383 -16.34 14.32 -3.51
N SER A 384 -15.85 13.16 -3.10
CA SER A 384 -15.30 12.11 -3.96
C SER A 384 -16.35 11.65 -4.95
N GLU A 385 -16.02 11.58 -6.23
CA GLU A 385 -16.94 11.10 -7.28
C GLU A 385 -18.30 11.81 -7.30
N ALA A 386 -18.41 13.02 -6.74
CA ALA A 386 -19.68 13.72 -6.55
C ALA A 386 -20.52 13.82 -7.82
N PHE A 387 -19.90 13.97 -8.99
CA PHE A 387 -20.56 14.05 -10.30
C PHE A 387 -20.20 12.89 -11.21
N ALA A 388 -19.58 11.82 -10.70
CA ALA A 388 -18.97 10.81 -11.54
C ALA A 388 -19.98 10.11 -12.47
N ASP A 389 -19.48 9.60 -13.59
CA ASP A 389 -20.22 8.76 -14.54
C ASP A 389 -21.44 9.43 -15.20
N ASN A 390 -21.49 10.76 -15.19
CA ASN A 390 -22.46 11.53 -15.97
C ASN A 390 -21.91 11.83 -17.36
N ASN A 391 -22.03 10.85 -18.27
CA ASN A 391 -21.56 10.99 -19.66
C ASN A 391 -22.18 12.20 -20.39
N ASN A 392 -23.40 12.63 -20.03
CA ASN A 392 -24.09 13.74 -20.69
C ASN A 392 -23.76 15.12 -20.09
N LEU A 393 -22.96 15.18 -19.02
CA LEU A 393 -22.62 16.44 -18.37
C LEU A 393 -21.73 17.27 -19.28
N VAL A 394 -22.24 18.42 -19.74
CA VAL A 394 -21.54 19.33 -20.65
C VAL A 394 -20.98 20.58 -19.98
N SER A 395 -21.54 20.99 -18.83
CA SER A 395 -21.07 22.16 -18.08
C SER A 395 -21.27 22.03 -16.57
N CYS A 396 -20.32 22.62 -15.83
CA CYS A 396 -20.31 22.75 -14.37
C CYS A 396 -19.51 24.00 -14.00
N ASN A 397 -19.71 24.56 -12.81
CA ASN A 397 -18.86 25.63 -12.27
C ASN A 397 -18.23 25.24 -10.93
N ILE A 398 -17.11 25.87 -10.60
CA ILE A 398 -16.43 25.82 -9.30
C ILE A 398 -16.44 27.26 -8.75
N PRO A 399 -17.44 27.62 -7.90
CA PRO A 399 -17.59 28.96 -7.33
C PRO A 399 -16.37 29.45 -6.55
N ALA A 400 -16.24 30.77 -6.38
CA ALA A 400 -15.14 31.40 -5.66
C ALA A 400 -14.98 30.90 -4.20
N SER A 401 -16.08 30.47 -3.59
CA SER A 401 -16.17 29.95 -2.23
C SER A 401 -15.57 28.55 -2.04
N VAL A 402 -15.36 27.77 -3.12
CA VAL A 402 -14.89 26.39 -3.00
C VAL A 402 -13.44 26.40 -2.51
N LYS A 403 -13.24 25.85 -1.31
CA LYS A 403 -11.94 25.69 -0.66
C LYS A 403 -11.37 24.29 -0.81
N TYR A 404 -12.24 23.27 -0.95
CA TYR A 404 -11.82 21.87 -0.97
C TYR A 404 -12.50 21.06 -2.08
N ILE A 405 -11.70 20.22 -2.73
CA ILE A 405 -12.16 19.14 -3.60
C ILE A 405 -11.54 17.85 -3.07
N ALA A 406 -12.32 16.78 -2.95
CA ALA A 406 -11.81 15.50 -2.49
C ALA A 406 -10.70 14.97 -3.41
N HIS A 407 -9.73 14.24 -2.83
CA HIS A 407 -8.63 13.60 -3.56
C HIS A 407 -9.05 12.33 -4.35
N ASN A 408 -10.28 12.30 -4.83
CA ASN A 408 -10.84 11.33 -5.75
C ASN A 408 -11.71 12.10 -6.76
N ASN A 409 -11.36 12.05 -8.04
CA ASN A 409 -11.90 12.93 -9.08
C ASN A 409 -13.45 13.01 -9.04
N PRO A 410 -14.04 14.16 -8.66
CA PRO A 410 -15.50 14.31 -8.62
C PRO A 410 -16.16 14.12 -10.00
N TRP A 411 -15.43 14.37 -11.09
CA TRP A 411 -15.93 14.31 -12.46
C TRP A 411 -15.42 13.10 -13.24
N ARG A 412 -14.92 12.06 -12.56
CA ARG A 412 -14.54 10.78 -13.19
C ARG A 412 -15.65 10.33 -14.15
N GLY A 413 -15.30 9.94 -15.37
CA GLY A 413 -16.29 9.45 -16.34
C GLY A 413 -17.18 10.52 -16.98
N CYS A 414 -16.98 11.81 -16.74
CA CYS A 414 -17.71 12.90 -17.41
C CYS A 414 -16.97 13.36 -18.67
N PHE A 415 -17.17 12.66 -19.79
CA PHE A 415 -16.35 12.85 -21.00
C PHE A 415 -16.74 14.03 -21.90
N HIS A 416 -17.91 14.64 -21.69
CA HIS A 416 -18.46 15.68 -22.58
C HIS A 416 -18.46 17.07 -21.94
N ILE A 417 -17.78 17.26 -20.80
CA ILE A 417 -17.62 18.59 -20.22
C ILE A 417 -16.83 19.44 -21.21
N MET A 418 -17.48 20.46 -21.76
CA MET A 418 -16.88 21.41 -22.70
C MET A 418 -16.62 22.75 -22.04
N ASN A 419 -17.32 23.05 -20.95
CA ASN A 419 -17.22 24.32 -20.23
C ASN A 419 -17.22 24.09 -18.72
N MET A 420 -16.06 24.29 -18.09
CA MET A 420 -15.91 24.35 -16.64
C MET A 420 -15.58 25.79 -16.23
N ASP A 421 -16.54 26.50 -15.64
CA ASP A 421 -16.33 27.87 -15.13
C ASP A 421 -15.68 27.80 -13.74
N ILE A 422 -14.40 28.19 -13.63
CA ILE A 422 -13.65 28.16 -12.37
C ILE A 422 -13.45 29.58 -11.86
N GLN A 423 -14.10 29.88 -10.74
CA GLN A 423 -14.00 31.15 -10.03
C GLN A 423 -13.16 31.04 -8.76
N SER A 424 -12.99 29.83 -8.21
CA SER A 424 -12.13 29.59 -7.05
C SER A 424 -10.66 29.84 -7.40
N LYS A 425 -9.99 30.65 -6.55
CA LYS A 425 -8.54 30.88 -6.62
C LYS A 425 -7.68 29.67 -6.21
N ASN A 426 -8.30 28.61 -5.69
CA ASN A 426 -7.61 27.43 -5.17
C ASN A 426 -7.39 26.35 -6.23
N PHE A 427 -8.02 26.47 -7.40
CA PHE A 427 -7.98 25.46 -8.46
C PHE A 427 -7.74 26.11 -9.82
N ILE A 428 -7.12 25.35 -10.72
CA ILE A 428 -6.83 25.81 -12.07
C ILE A 428 -6.94 24.65 -13.05
N ILE A 429 -7.52 24.89 -14.23
CA ILE A 429 -7.43 23.95 -15.35
C ILE A 429 -6.29 24.38 -16.25
N LYS A 430 -5.36 23.46 -16.51
CA LYS A 430 -4.30 23.62 -17.50
C LYS A 430 -4.27 22.39 -18.40
N ASP A 431 -4.24 22.60 -19.70
CA ASP A 431 -4.18 21.55 -20.71
C ASP A 431 -5.30 20.48 -20.63
N GLY A 432 -6.44 20.82 -20.00
CA GLY A 432 -7.57 19.90 -19.82
C GLY A 432 -7.56 19.09 -18.54
N VAL A 433 -6.61 19.35 -17.64
CA VAL A 433 -6.47 18.71 -16.33
C VAL A 433 -6.73 19.75 -15.24
N LEU A 434 -7.49 19.36 -14.21
CA LEU A 434 -7.73 20.18 -13.03
C LEU A 434 -6.62 19.96 -11.99
N TYR A 435 -6.04 21.06 -11.51
CA TYR A 435 -4.99 21.10 -10.50
C TYR A 435 -5.42 21.96 -9.30
N SER A 436 -4.71 21.80 -8.17
CA SER A 436 -4.61 22.88 -7.19
C SER A 436 -3.91 24.09 -7.81
N SER A 437 -4.17 25.30 -7.33
CA SER A 437 -3.61 26.54 -7.89
C SER A 437 -2.07 26.61 -7.83
N ASP A 438 -1.46 25.93 -6.86
CA ASP A 438 0.00 25.74 -6.75
C ASP A 438 0.54 24.58 -7.59
N PHE A 439 -0.32 23.90 -8.36
CA PHE A 439 -0.03 22.73 -9.19
C PHE A 439 0.43 21.46 -8.45
N ARG A 440 0.47 21.43 -7.12
CA ARG A 440 0.97 20.26 -6.38
C ARG A 440 0.06 19.02 -6.49
N ILE A 441 -1.24 19.22 -6.66
CA ILE A 441 -2.25 18.15 -6.68
C ILE A 441 -2.94 18.12 -8.04
N VAL A 442 -2.98 16.93 -8.65
CA VAL A 442 -3.69 16.65 -9.89
C VAL A 442 -5.01 15.95 -9.56
N TYR A 443 -6.12 16.67 -9.69
CA TYR A 443 -7.46 16.14 -9.42
C TYR A 443 -7.97 15.23 -10.53
N GLY A 444 -7.62 15.53 -11.78
CA GLY A 444 -7.95 14.66 -12.91
C GLY A 444 -8.26 15.37 -14.21
N ALA A 445 -8.47 14.58 -15.26
CA ALA A 445 -8.88 15.07 -16.57
C ALA A 445 -10.33 15.59 -16.52
N ILE A 446 -10.51 16.81 -17.03
CA ILE A 446 -11.80 17.44 -17.28
C ILE A 446 -12.08 17.48 -18.78
N TYR A 447 -11.11 17.96 -19.56
CA TYR A 447 -11.20 17.98 -21.03
C TYR A 447 -10.37 16.84 -21.61
N TRP A 448 -11.04 15.73 -21.90
CA TRP A 448 -10.39 14.47 -22.27
C TRP A 448 -9.68 14.53 -23.63
N LYS A 449 -8.39 14.16 -23.60
CA LYS A 449 -7.48 14.07 -24.75
C LYS A 449 -6.84 12.70 -24.81
N SER A 450 -6.16 12.39 -25.92
CA SER A 450 -5.41 11.14 -26.05
C SER A 450 -4.01 11.17 -25.45
N VAL A 451 -3.47 12.37 -25.21
CA VAL A 451 -2.15 12.56 -24.63
C VAL A 451 -2.23 13.68 -23.61
N PHE A 452 -1.66 13.46 -22.42
CA PHE A 452 -1.50 14.48 -21.39
C PHE A 452 -0.04 14.60 -20.99
N ASN A 453 0.39 15.80 -20.62
CA ASN A 453 1.67 16.05 -19.95
C ASN A 453 1.35 16.77 -18.64
N ILE A 454 1.73 16.16 -17.53
CA ILE A 454 1.46 16.71 -16.21
C ILE A 454 2.52 17.75 -15.85
N ASP A 455 2.07 18.85 -15.24
CA ASP A 455 2.94 19.95 -14.83
C ASP A 455 4.01 19.45 -13.84
N ASN A 456 5.27 19.86 -14.03
CA ASN A 456 6.43 19.34 -13.29
C ASN A 456 6.48 19.73 -11.81
N ARG A 457 5.60 20.63 -11.36
CA ARG A 457 5.40 20.97 -9.94
C ARG A 457 4.48 19.97 -9.23
N SER A 458 3.76 19.15 -9.99
CA SER A 458 2.82 18.16 -9.46
C SER A 458 3.54 17.11 -8.62
N LYS A 459 2.99 16.80 -7.45
CA LYS A 459 3.49 15.79 -6.52
C LYS A 459 2.55 14.62 -6.37
N LYS A 460 1.25 14.84 -6.57
CA LYS A 460 0.21 13.83 -6.31
C LYS A 460 -0.78 13.72 -7.46
N ILE A 461 -1.00 12.50 -7.93
CA ILE A 461 -2.16 12.16 -8.77
C ILE A 461 -3.27 11.61 -7.87
N CYS A 462 -4.42 12.27 -7.85
CA CYS A 462 -5.58 11.86 -7.06
C CYS A 462 -6.17 10.52 -7.54
N ALA A 463 -7.00 9.92 -6.69
CA ALA A 463 -7.74 8.72 -7.07
C ALA A 463 -8.67 9.01 -8.26
N ASN A 464 -8.82 8.05 -9.16
CA ASN A 464 -9.61 8.18 -10.40
C ASN A 464 -9.29 9.42 -11.27
N ALA A 465 -8.12 10.07 -11.10
CA ALA A 465 -7.77 11.29 -11.83
C ALA A 465 -7.93 11.14 -13.35
N PHE A 466 -7.46 10.02 -13.88
CA PHE A 466 -7.62 9.60 -15.28
C PHE A 466 -8.43 8.30 -15.35
N GLY A 467 -9.14 7.93 -14.28
CA GLY A 467 -9.98 6.75 -14.25
C GLY A 467 -11.13 6.89 -15.26
N SER A 468 -11.31 5.90 -16.14
CA SER A 468 -12.33 5.93 -17.19
C SER A 468 -13.50 4.99 -16.88
N ASN A 469 -14.60 5.13 -17.63
CA ASN A 469 -15.63 4.11 -17.76
C ASN A 469 -15.32 3.27 -18.99
N LEU A 470 -15.70 1.98 -18.97
CA LEU A 470 -15.38 0.95 -19.98
C LEU A 470 -15.66 1.36 -21.46
N PHE A 471 -16.42 2.44 -21.69
CA PHE A 471 -16.95 2.86 -22.98
C PHE A 471 -16.26 4.06 -23.63
N ASN A 472 -15.35 4.78 -22.96
CA ASN A 472 -14.75 5.99 -23.55
C ASN A 472 -13.34 6.31 -23.01
N ASN A 473 -12.34 5.52 -23.41
CA ASN A 473 -10.96 5.83 -23.09
C ASN A 473 -10.15 6.24 -24.34
N LYS A 474 -9.89 7.56 -24.44
CA LYS A 474 -9.00 8.13 -25.46
C LYS A 474 -7.53 8.15 -25.04
N LEU A 475 -7.20 8.00 -23.75
CA LEU A 475 -5.85 8.13 -23.22
C LEU A 475 -4.93 7.04 -23.77
N LYS A 476 -3.93 7.44 -24.55
CA LYS A 476 -2.91 6.58 -25.16
C LYS A 476 -1.56 6.70 -24.46
N SER A 477 -1.19 7.90 -24.02
CA SER A 477 0.05 8.14 -23.27
C SER A 477 -0.08 9.31 -22.31
N ILE A 478 0.74 9.30 -21.25
CA ILE A 478 0.82 10.39 -20.28
C ILE A 478 2.26 10.62 -19.80
N GLY A 479 2.72 11.87 -19.84
CA GLY A 479 4.00 12.29 -19.28
C GLY A 479 3.86 12.64 -17.79
N LEU A 480 4.59 11.92 -16.94
CA LEU A 480 4.65 12.14 -15.49
C LEU A 480 6.07 12.58 -15.08
N SER A 481 6.18 13.71 -14.38
CA SER A 481 7.43 14.27 -13.88
C SER A 481 7.27 14.70 -12.43
N ASN A 482 8.22 14.37 -11.55
CA ASN A 482 8.25 14.76 -10.14
C ASN A 482 7.06 14.28 -9.27
N ILE A 483 6.25 13.35 -9.77
CA ILE A 483 5.15 12.73 -9.03
C ILE A 483 5.70 11.83 -7.93
N GLU A 484 5.23 12.02 -6.70
CA GLU A 484 5.60 11.25 -5.50
C GLU A 484 4.58 10.16 -5.17
N TYR A 485 3.31 10.36 -5.55
CA TYR A 485 2.20 9.45 -5.26
C TYR A 485 1.22 9.30 -6.42
N ILE A 486 0.93 8.06 -6.81
CA ILE A 486 -0.14 7.69 -7.76
C ILE A 486 -1.30 7.08 -6.98
N GLY A 487 -2.45 7.77 -6.97
CA GLY A 487 -3.63 7.38 -6.21
C GLY A 487 -4.34 6.13 -6.71
N LYS A 488 -5.26 5.64 -5.87
CA LYS A 488 -6.13 4.50 -6.18
C LYS A 488 -6.90 4.72 -7.49
N GLU A 489 -6.93 3.73 -8.37
CA GLU A 489 -7.63 3.80 -9.66
C GLU A 489 -7.24 5.01 -10.53
N ALA A 490 -6.09 5.66 -10.28
CA ALA A 490 -5.69 6.90 -10.96
C ALA A 490 -5.72 6.78 -12.50
N PHE A 491 -5.35 5.62 -13.04
CA PHE A 491 -5.44 5.24 -14.45
C PHE A 491 -6.31 3.99 -14.65
N GLY A 492 -7.21 3.70 -13.71
CA GLY A 492 -8.10 2.54 -13.77
C GLY A 492 -8.99 2.60 -15.02
N ARG A 493 -9.15 1.45 -15.68
CA ARG A 493 -9.92 1.29 -16.93
C ARG A 493 -9.40 2.13 -18.09
N CYS A 494 -8.13 2.53 -18.05
CA CYS A 494 -7.47 3.14 -19.18
C CYS A 494 -7.08 2.10 -20.26
N ALA A 495 -8.07 1.43 -20.87
CA ALA A 495 -7.89 0.36 -21.85
C ALA A 495 -6.99 0.68 -23.08
N SER A 496 -6.96 1.93 -23.55
CA SER A 496 -6.14 2.42 -24.67
C SER A 496 -4.73 2.89 -24.28
N LEU A 497 -4.38 2.93 -22.99
CA LEU A 497 -3.07 3.40 -22.52
C LEU A 497 -2.00 2.40 -22.96
N GLN A 498 -1.05 2.84 -23.78
CA GLN A 498 -0.02 1.99 -24.38
C GLN A 498 1.30 2.07 -23.62
N SER A 499 1.64 3.25 -23.10
CA SER A 499 2.87 3.49 -22.36
C SER A 499 2.68 4.54 -21.26
N VAL A 500 3.38 4.31 -20.15
CA VAL A 500 3.51 5.24 -19.04
C VAL A 500 4.89 5.04 -18.41
N THR A 501 5.63 6.12 -18.23
CA THR A 501 6.89 6.10 -17.48
C THR A 501 6.62 6.58 -16.07
N ILE A 502 6.79 5.70 -15.08
CA ILE A 502 6.67 6.08 -13.67
C ILE A 502 7.98 6.79 -13.26
N PRO A 503 7.94 8.06 -12.82
CA PRO A 503 9.17 8.80 -12.50
C PRO A 503 9.80 8.31 -11.19
N ASN A 504 11.11 8.48 -11.05
CA ASN A 504 11.89 8.08 -9.87
C ASN A 504 11.49 8.78 -8.56
N SER A 505 10.57 9.74 -8.58
CA SER A 505 9.99 10.34 -7.39
C SER A 505 8.88 9.50 -6.77
N VAL A 506 8.25 8.58 -7.52
CA VAL A 506 7.09 7.81 -7.03
C VAL A 506 7.53 6.80 -5.98
N THR A 507 6.95 6.91 -4.78
CA THR A 507 7.28 6.00 -3.67
C THR A 507 6.28 4.85 -3.50
N LYS A 508 5.04 5.02 -4.00
CA LYS A 508 3.95 4.05 -3.89
C LYS A 508 3.04 4.08 -5.12
N ILE A 509 2.62 2.91 -5.56
CA ILE A 509 1.56 2.72 -6.58
C ILE A 509 0.30 2.26 -5.85
N GLY A 510 -0.77 3.07 -5.90
CA GLY A 510 -2.02 2.77 -5.21
C GLY A 510 -2.81 1.59 -5.79
N ASP A 511 -3.80 1.12 -5.03
CA ASP A 511 -4.66 0.01 -5.43
C ASP A 511 -5.34 0.31 -6.77
N LYS A 512 -5.40 -0.69 -7.66
CA LYS A 512 -6.01 -0.60 -9.00
C LYS A 512 -5.48 0.56 -9.85
N ALA A 513 -4.31 1.15 -9.53
CA ALA A 513 -3.81 2.35 -10.18
C ALA A 513 -3.81 2.26 -11.71
N PHE A 514 -3.51 1.09 -12.28
CA PHE A 514 -3.51 0.78 -13.71
C PHE A 514 -4.42 -0.42 -14.05
N TRP A 515 -5.36 -0.79 -13.19
CA TRP A 515 -6.26 -1.93 -13.44
C TRP A 515 -7.00 -1.74 -14.78
N TRP A 516 -7.08 -2.79 -15.59
CA TRP A 516 -7.76 -2.80 -16.89
C TRP A 516 -7.13 -1.87 -17.94
N CYS A 517 -5.83 -1.57 -17.83
CA CYS A 517 -5.04 -0.94 -18.92
C CYS A 517 -4.68 -1.98 -20.00
N LYS A 518 -5.70 -2.49 -20.72
CA LYS A 518 -5.56 -3.61 -21.66
C LYS A 518 -4.47 -3.46 -22.72
N SER A 519 -4.19 -2.24 -23.20
CA SER A 519 -3.17 -1.98 -24.22
C SER A 519 -1.77 -1.72 -23.68
N LEU A 520 -1.56 -1.71 -22.35
CA LEU A 520 -0.28 -1.40 -21.75
C LEU A 520 0.69 -2.56 -22.00
N GLN A 521 1.77 -2.32 -22.75
CA GLN A 521 2.66 -3.38 -23.23
C GLN A 521 3.84 -3.65 -22.29
N SER A 522 4.36 -2.60 -21.67
CA SER A 522 5.48 -2.67 -20.73
C SER A 522 5.35 -1.60 -19.67
N ILE A 523 5.91 -1.86 -18.49
CA ILE A 523 6.07 -0.86 -17.46
C ILE A 523 7.35 -1.07 -16.67
N THR A 524 8.08 0.02 -16.47
CA THR A 524 9.26 0.05 -15.59
C THR A 524 8.85 0.70 -14.28
N ILE A 525 8.92 -0.07 -13.20
CA ILE A 525 8.69 0.43 -11.84
C ILE A 525 10.05 0.93 -11.29
N PRO A 526 10.18 2.21 -10.90
CA PRO A 526 11.47 2.77 -10.47
C PRO A 526 11.87 2.33 -9.06
N ASN A 527 13.17 2.37 -8.77
CA ASN A 527 13.78 1.96 -7.48
C ASN A 527 13.35 2.79 -6.26
N SER A 528 12.51 3.80 -6.43
CA SER A 528 11.90 4.54 -5.34
C SER A 528 10.59 3.91 -4.85
N VAL A 529 9.95 3.04 -5.64
CA VAL A 529 8.69 2.41 -5.27
C VAL A 529 8.92 1.34 -4.22
N THR A 530 8.24 1.45 -3.09
CA THR A 530 8.38 0.54 -1.93
C THR A 530 7.27 -0.51 -1.83
N SER A 531 6.12 -0.27 -2.48
CA SER A 531 4.95 -1.14 -2.45
C SER A 531 4.11 -1.03 -3.72
N ILE A 532 3.59 -2.16 -4.20
CA ILE A 532 2.60 -2.25 -5.28
C ILE A 532 1.25 -2.63 -4.65
N GLY A 533 0.25 -1.75 -4.79
CA GLY A 533 -1.08 -1.95 -4.20
C GLY A 533 -1.91 -3.08 -4.81
N ASP A 534 -3.04 -3.37 -4.19
CA ASP A 534 -3.94 -4.45 -4.61
C ASP A 534 -4.52 -4.17 -6.01
N CYS A 535 -4.58 -5.19 -6.86
CA CYS A 535 -5.03 -5.11 -8.25
C CYS A 535 -4.31 -4.05 -9.12
N ALA A 536 -3.15 -3.52 -8.70
CA ALA A 536 -2.52 -2.34 -9.32
C ALA A 536 -2.38 -2.43 -10.85
N PHE A 537 -2.06 -3.60 -11.39
CA PHE A 537 -1.91 -3.89 -12.82
C PHE A 537 -2.84 -5.01 -13.31
N SER A 538 -3.87 -5.34 -12.56
CA SER A 538 -4.77 -6.45 -12.93
C SER A 538 -5.45 -6.17 -14.28
N TRP A 539 -5.69 -7.20 -15.10
CA TRP A 539 -6.27 -7.14 -16.44
C TRP A 539 -5.53 -6.23 -17.43
N CYS A 540 -4.23 -5.99 -17.23
CA CYS A 540 -3.34 -5.43 -18.25
C CYS A 540 -2.97 -6.54 -19.27
N GLU A 541 -3.95 -6.96 -20.08
CA GLU A 541 -3.87 -8.15 -20.93
C GLU A 541 -2.68 -8.14 -21.92
N SER A 542 -2.23 -6.97 -22.39
CA SER A 542 -1.09 -6.83 -23.31
C SER A 542 0.27 -6.70 -22.62
N LEU A 543 0.33 -6.69 -21.28
CA LEU A 543 1.57 -6.47 -20.54
C LEU A 543 2.49 -7.68 -20.70
N GLN A 544 3.62 -7.50 -21.39
CA GLN A 544 4.53 -8.59 -21.77
C GLN A 544 5.62 -8.84 -20.72
N SER A 545 6.08 -7.77 -20.06
CA SER A 545 7.14 -7.83 -19.05
C SER A 545 6.94 -6.78 -17.97
N VAL A 546 7.37 -7.11 -16.75
CA VAL A 546 7.43 -6.21 -15.61
C VAL A 546 8.74 -6.43 -14.87
N THR A 547 9.49 -5.37 -14.66
CA THR A 547 10.67 -5.37 -13.78
C THR A 547 10.27 -4.78 -12.44
N ILE A 548 10.20 -5.62 -11.41
CA ILE A 548 9.95 -5.19 -10.03
C ILE A 548 11.30 -4.84 -9.37
N PRO A 549 11.52 -3.60 -8.91
CA PRO A 549 12.81 -3.17 -8.36
C PRO A 549 13.04 -3.66 -6.92
N ASN A 550 14.31 -3.74 -6.51
CA ASN A 550 14.76 -4.17 -5.17
C ASN A 550 14.29 -3.27 -4.01
N SER A 551 13.58 -2.18 -4.29
CA SER A 551 12.94 -1.34 -3.28
C SER A 551 11.57 -1.86 -2.87
N VAL A 552 10.92 -2.69 -3.69
CA VAL A 552 9.56 -3.20 -3.42
C VAL A 552 9.61 -4.30 -2.35
N THR A 553 8.84 -4.11 -1.28
CA THR A 553 8.81 -5.04 -0.13
C THR A 553 7.61 -5.99 -0.14
N SER A 554 6.55 -5.64 -0.87
CA SER A 554 5.31 -6.42 -0.96
C SER A 554 4.63 -6.27 -2.33
N ILE A 555 4.04 -7.36 -2.82
CA ILE A 555 3.15 -7.39 -3.99
C ILE A 555 1.72 -7.63 -3.47
N GLY A 556 0.82 -6.68 -3.69
CA GLY A 556 -0.57 -6.75 -3.24
C GLY A 556 -1.39 -7.89 -3.86
N ASN A 557 -2.58 -8.11 -3.32
CA ASN A 557 -3.52 -9.11 -3.81
C ASN A 557 -3.94 -8.78 -5.25
N GLU A 558 -4.04 -9.79 -6.11
CA GLU A 558 -4.41 -9.65 -7.52
C GLU A 558 -3.54 -8.64 -8.32
N ALA A 559 -2.38 -8.22 -7.82
CA ALA A 559 -1.61 -7.09 -8.39
C ALA A 559 -1.36 -7.19 -9.90
N PHE A 560 -1.14 -8.39 -10.44
CA PHE A 560 -0.95 -8.69 -11.86
C PHE A 560 -1.97 -9.72 -12.38
N SER A 561 -3.08 -9.95 -11.68
CA SER A 561 -4.10 -10.92 -12.08
C SER A 561 -4.68 -10.57 -13.47
N GLY A 562 -4.75 -11.50 -14.41
CA GLY A 562 -5.26 -11.31 -15.77
C GLY A 562 -4.28 -10.66 -16.75
N CYS A 563 -2.98 -10.53 -16.39
CA CYS A 563 -1.93 -10.10 -17.33
C CYS A 563 -1.59 -11.24 -18.31
N LYS A 564 -2.49 -11.52 -19.24
CA LYS A 564 -2.45 -12.71 -20.13
C LYS A 564 -1.19 -12.84 -20.98
N SER A 565 -0.59 -11.71 -21.38
CA SER A 565 0.63 -11.68 -22.21
C SER A 565 1.93 -11.70 -21.41
N LEU A 566 1.88 -11.69 -20.07
CA LEU A 566 3.07 -11.60 -19.23
C LEU A 566 3.88 -12.90 -19.35
N GLN A 567 5.08 -12.83 -19.91
CA GLN A 567 5.89 -14.02 -20.22
C GLN A 567 6.83 -14.40 -19.09
N SER A 568 7.35 -13.41 -18.36
CA SER A 568 8.26 -13.59 -17.24
C SER A 568 8.06 -12.49 -16.19
N VAL A 569 8.34 -12.84 -14.94
CA VAL A 569 8.42 -11.89 -13.84
C VAL A 569 9.62 -12.23 -12.95
N THR A 570 10.45 -11.23 -12.69
CA THR A 570 11.55 -11.32 -11.72
C THR A 570 11.09 -10.66 -10.43
N ILE A 571 10.90 -11.46 -9.38
CA ILE A 571 10.54 -10.97 -8.05
C ILE A 571 11.85 -10.73 -7.28
N PRO A 572 12.15 -9.50 -6.81
CA PRO A 572 13.43 -9.18 -6.17
C PRO A 572 13.50 -9.66 -4.72
N ASN A 573 14.72 -9.85 -4.20
CA ASN A 573 15.02 -10.30 -2.82
C ASN A 573 14.52 -9.36 -1.71
N SER A 574 13.94 -8.21 -2.05
CA SER A 574 13.28 -7.32 -1.10
C SER A 574 11.83 -7.72 -0.81
N VAL A 575 11.19 -8.51 -1.68
CA VAL A 575 9.78 -8.89 -1.54
C VAL A 575 9.65 -9.99 -0.49
N THR A 576 8.84 -9.75 0.54
CA THR A 576 8.66 -10.69 1.67
C THR A 576 7.40 -11.56 1.55
N SER A 577 6.43 -11.15 0.73
CA SER A 577 5.16 -11.85 0.51
C SER A 577 4.61 -11.64 -0.90
N ILE A 578 4.01 -12.69 -1.46
CA ILE A 578 3.20 -12.64 -2.68
C ILE A 578 1.73 -12.74 -2.27
N GLY A 579 0.94 -11.69 -2.54
CA GLY A 579 -0.49 -11.64 -2.19
C GLY A 579 -1.34 -12.71 -2.86
N ASP A 580 -2.57 -12.86 -2.36
CA ASP A 580 -3.55 -13.80 -2.92
C ASP A 580 -3.83 -13.42 -4.38
N LYS A 581 -3.86 -14.42 -5.27
CA LYS A 581 -4.11 -14.26 -6.72
C LYS A 581 -3.18 -13.27 -7.44
N ALA A 582 -2.02 -12.93 -6.87
CA ALA A 582 -1.15 -11.89 -7.40
C ALA A 582 -0.82 -12.02 -8.91
N PHE A 583 -0.70 -13.26 -9.42
CA PHE A 583 -0.45 -13.59 -10.82
C PHE A 583 -1.53 -14.54 -11.39
N GLU A 584 -2.75 -14.53 -10.85
CA GLU A 584 -3.87 -15.32 -11.37
C GLU A 584 -4.09 -15.02 -12.86
N GLN A 585 -4.32 -16.03 -13.70
CA GLN A 585 -4.57 -15.92 -15.14
C GLN A 585 -3.47 -15.16 -15.93
N CYS A 586 -2.22 -15.21 -15.48
CA CYS A 586 -1.06 -14.88 -16.32
C CYS A 586 -0.78 -16.03 -17.30
N GLU A 587 -1.67 -16.19 -18.29
CA GLU A 587 -1.74 -17.37 -19.17
C GLU A 587 -0.43 -17.67 -19.94
N SER A 588 0.34 -16.62 -20.29
CA SER A 588 1.62 -16.74 -21.03
C SER A 588 2.86 -16.87 -20.14
N LEU A 589 2.72 -16.87 -18.80
CA LEU A 589 3.84 -16.85 -17.87
C LEU A 589 4.58 -18.19 -17.92
N GLN A 590 5.82 -18.19 -18.40
CA GLN A 590 6.59 -19.43 -18.63
C GLN A 590 7.44 -19.85 -17.44
N SER A 591 7.96 -18.88 -16.69
CA SER A 591 8.81 -19.11 -15.52
C SER A 591 8.62 -18.01 -14.47
N VAL A 592 8.82 -18.40 -13.21
CA VAL A 592 8.82 -17.50 -12.06
C VAL A 592 9.97 -17.88 -11.14
N THR A 593 10.82 -16.91 -10.82
CA THR A 593 11.85 -17.04 -9.78
C THR A 593 11.33 -16.38 -8.51
N ILE A 594 10.97 -17.20 -7.52
CA ILE A 594 10.57 -16.71 -6.19
C ILE A 594 11.85 -16.56 -5.33
N PRO A 595 12.16 -15.37 -4.79
CA PRO A 595 13.38 -15.12 -4.03
C PRO A 595 13.31 -15.64 -2.59
N ASN A 596 14.48 -15.90 -1.99
CA ASN A 596 14.64 -16.39 -0.60
C ASN A 596 14.14 -15.42 0.49
N SER A 597 13.62 -14.26 0.13
CA SER A 597 12.95 -13.34 1.05
C SER A 597 11.46 -13.64 1.21
N VAL A 598 10.84 -14.35 0.27
CA VAL A 598 9.40 -14.64 0.30
C VAL A 598 9.10 -15.73 1.33
N THR A 599 8.24 -15.44 2.29
CA THR A 599 7.86 -16.36 3.37
C THR A 599 6.53 -17.07 3.14
N LYS A 600 5.67 -16.51 2.28
CA LYS A 600 4.32 -17.01 1.97
C LYS A 600 3.98 -16.82 0.49
N ILE A 601 3.41 -17.87 -0.12
CA ILE A 601 2.71 -17.82 -1.42
C ILE A 601 1.20 -17.82 -1.13
N GLY A 602 0.51 -16.74 -1.50
CA GLY A 602 -0.92 -16.55 -1.26
C GLY A 602 -1.83 -17.55 -1.97
N ASP A 603 -3.10 -17.56 -1.59
CA ASP A 603 -4.14 -18.41 -2.19
C ASP A 603 -4.33 -18.01 -3.66
N GLY A 604 -4.30 -18.99 -4.57
CA GLY A 604 -4.46 -18.76 -6.01
C GLY A 604 -3.35 -17.93 -6.66
N ALA A 605 -2.20 -17.72 -6.01
CA ALA A 605 -1.17 -16.78 -6.46
C ALA A 605 -0.75 -16.94 -7.94
N PHE A 606 -0.73 -18.16 -8.47
CA PHE A 606 -0.45 -18.50 -9.87
C PHE A 606 -1.56 -19.35 -10.51
N TYR A 607 -2.81 -19.22 -10.02
CA TYR A 607 -3.98 -19.91 -10.58
C TYR A 607 -4.11 -19.60 -12.07
N GLY A 608 -4.26 -20.60 -12.94
CA GLY A 608 -4.49 -20.40 -14.37
C GLY A 608 -3.26 -19.90 -15.16
N CYS A 609 -2.06 -20.01 -14.62
CA CYS A 609 -0.81 -19.80 -15.37
C CYS A 609 -0.54 -21.00 -16.29
N TYR A 610 -1.31 -21.13 -17.37
CA TYR A 610 -1.32 -22.30 -18.26
C TYR A 610 0.05 -22.66 -18.85
N SER A 611 0.88 -21.66 -19.13
CA SER A 611 2.20 -21.82 -19.75
C SER A 611 3.35 -22.03 -18.76
N LEU A 612 3.09 -22.01 -17.44
CA LEU A 612 4.16 -22.09 -16.43
C LEU A 612 4.82 -23.47 -16.46
N GLN A 613 6.09 -23.54 -16.85
CA GLN A 613 6.80 -24.81 -17.04
C GLN A 613 7.54 -25.28 -15.79
N SER A 614 8.07 -24.34 -15.01
CA SER A 614 8.81 -24.60 -13.78
C SER A 614 8.62 -23.49 -12.75
N VAL A 615 8.66 -23.87 -11.48
CA VAL A 615 8.70 -22.93 -10.36
C VAL A 615 9.72 -23.43 -9.34
N THR A 616 10.62 -22.54 -8.92
CA THR A 616 11.54 -22.80 -7.81
C THR A 616 10.98 -22.13 -6.57
N ILE A 617 10.54 -22.92 -5.59
CA ILE A 617 10.06 -22.43 -4.29
C ILE A 617 11.27 -22.39 -3.33
N PRO A 618 11.63 -21.21 -2.77
CA PRO A 618 12.82 -21.06 -1.94
C PRO A 618 12.60 -21.54 -0.49
N ASN A 619 13.70 -21.88 0.20
CA ASN A 619 13.72 -22.37 1.59
C ASN A 619 13.20 -21.37 2.64
N SER A 620 12.77 -20.19 2.24
CA SER A 620 12.09 -19.23 3.11
C SER A 620 10.58 -19.42 3.16
N VAL A 621 9.98 -20.08 2.15
CA VAL A 621 8.53 -20.27 2.07
C VAL A 621 8.07 -21.30 3.09
N THR A 622 7.14 -20.92 3.95
CA THR A 622 6.61 -21.77 5.03
C THR A 622 5.28 -22.43 4.70
N SER A 623 4.52 -21.87 3.74
CA SER A 623 3.22 -22.37 3.33
C SER A 623 2.93 -22.10 1.85
N ILE A 624 2.30 -23.07 1.16
CA ILE A 624 1.72 -22.92 -0.18
C ILE A 624 0.20 -22.82 -0.02
N GLY A 625 -0.38 -21.68 -0.43
CA GLY A 625 -1.81 -21.39 -0.32
C GLY A 625 -2.73 -22.32 -1.12
N ASN A 626 -4.03 -22.24 -0.85
CA ASN A 626 -5.05 -23.00 -1.58
C ASN A 626 -5.04 -22.62 -3.07
N GLY A 627 -5.05 -23.61 -3.95
CA GLY A 627 -5.07 -23.38 -5.40
C GLY A 627 -3.88 -22.59 -5.96
N ALA A 628 -2.75 -22.47 -5.23
CA ALA A 628 -1.64 -21.60 -5.59
C ALA A 628 -1.11 -21.82 -7.02
N PHE A 629 -1.12 -23.07 -7.52
CA PHE A 629 -0.73 -23.46 -8.88
C PHE A 629 -1.85 -24.25 -9.60
N PHE A 630 -3.11 -24.00 -9.23
CA PHE A 630 -4.27 -24.63 -9.87
C PHE A 630 -4.31 -24.28 -11.37
N LEU A 631 -4.58 -25.25 -12.25
CA LEU A 631 -4.56 -25.11 -13.73
C LEU A 631 -3.20 -24.74 -14.34
N CYS A 632 -2.07 -24.96 -13.67
CA CYS A 632 -0.75 -24.84 -14.30
C CYS A 632 -0.46 -26.03 -15.24
N TYR A 633 -1.16 -26.11 -16.37
CA TYR A 633 -1.16 -27.25 -17.29
C TYR A 633 0.24 -27.68 -17.75
N SER A 634 1.13 -26.72 -17.97
CA SER A 634 2.49 -26.96 -18.49
C SER A 634 3.53 -27.24 -17.41
N LEU A 635 3.17 -27.21 -16.11
CA LEU A 635 4.13 -27.34 -15.01
C LEU A 635 4.70 -28.76 -14.98
N GLN A 636 5.99 -28.91 -15.29
CA GLN A 636 6.63 -30.23 -15.44
C GLN A 636 7.23 -30.75 -14.13
N SER A 637 7.74 -29.84 -13.29
CA SER A 637 8.36 -30.16 -12.01
C SER A 637 8.16 -29.02 -11.01
N VAL A 638 8.10 -29.39 -9.72
CA VAL A 638 8.12 -28.46 -8.60
C VAL A 638 9.01 -29.02 -7.49
N THR A 639 9.95 -28.20 -7.03
CA THR A 639 10.76 -28.51 -5.84
C THR A 639 10.15 -27.79 -4.65
N ILE A 640 9.56 -28.55 -3.72
CA ILE A 640 9.01 -28.01 -2.48
C ILE A 640 10.12 -28.08 -1.40
N PRO A 641 10.53 -26.95 -0.80
CA PRO A 641 11.65 -26.90 0.14
C PRO A 641 11.27 -27.36 1.54
N ASN A 642 12.27 -27.78 2.33
CA ASN A 642 12.13 -28.26 3.73
C ASN A 642 11.61 -27.22 4.73
N SER A 643 11.32 -26.00 4.30
CA SER A 643 10.66 -24.98 5.10
C SER A 643 9.14 -25.05 5.02
N VAL A 644 8.57 -25.67 3.98
CA VAL A 644 7.12 -25.72 3.78
C VAL A 644 6.49 -26.72 4.73
N THR A 645 5.52 -26.26 5.53
CA THR A 645 4.84 -27.06 6.56
C THR A 645 3.48 -27.60 6.11
N SER A 646 2.86 -26.97 5.10
CA SER A 646 1.54 -27.33 4.58
C SER A 646 1.42 -27.07 3.07
N ILE A 647 0.75 -28.00 2.36
CA ILE A 647 0.31 -27.84 0.97
C ILE A 647 -1.21 -27.65 0.98
N GLY A 648 -1.69 -26.48 0.56
CA GLY A 648 -3.11 -26.10 0.56
C GLY A 648 -4.00 -26.97 -0.32
N ASN A 649 -5.32 -26.82 -0.15
CA ASN A 649 -6.32 -27.53 -0.96
C ASN A 649 -6.17 -27.15 -2.43
N GLY A 650 -6.16 -28.14 -3.32
CA GLY A 650 -6.05 -27.93 -4.77
C GLY A 650 -4.76 -27.24 -5.23
N ALA A 651 -3.70 -27.19 -4.41
CA ALA A 651 -2.50 -26.40 -4.68
C ALA A 651 -1.89 -26.66 -6.07
N PHE A 652 -1.93 -27.91 -6.56
CA PHE A 652 -1.46 -28.33 -7.90
C PHE A 652 -2.56 -29.06 -8.69
N PHE A 653 -3.83 -28.72 -8.44
CA PHE A 653 -4.97 -29.30 -9.16
C PHE A 653 -4.86 -28.98 -10.66
N LEU A 654 -5.11 -29.97 -11.53
CA LEU A 654 -5.03 -29.85 -12.99
C LEU A 654 -3.62 -29.53 -13.54
N CYS A 655 -2.54 -29.82 -12.80
CA CYS A 655 -1.17 -29.75 -13.33
C CYS A 655 -0.85 -30.96 -14.24
N TYR A 656 -1.44 -31.00 -15.43
CA TYR A 656 -1.41 -32.16 -16.34
C TYR A 656 -0.01 -32.67 -16.68
N SER A 657 0.97 -31.77 -16.82
CA SER A 657 2.34 -32.09 -17.22
C SER A 657 3.26 -32.45 -16.05
N LEU A 658 2.79 -32.40 -14.80
CA LEU A 658 3.63 -32.57 -13.63
C LEU A 658 4.09 -34.02 -13.51
N GLN A 659 5.40 -34.27 -13.68
CA GLN A 659 5.94 -35.63 -13.76
C GLN A 659 6.38 -36.17 -12.39
N SER A 660 6.91 -35.30 -11.53
CA SER A 660 7.41 -35.67 -10.21
C SER A 660 7.20 -34.53 -9.21
N VAL A 661 7.02 -34.92 -7.95
CA VAL A 661 6.93 -34.02 -6.80
C VAL A 661 7.68 -34.63 -5.64
N THR A 662 8.63 -33.88 -5.10
CA THR A 662 9.30 -34.22 -3.83
C THR A 662 8.63 -33.45 -2.70
N ILE A 663 7.90 -34.16 -1.84
CA ILE A 663 7.29 -33.57 -0.64
C ILE A 663 8.32 -33.67 0.50
N PRO A 664 8.74 -32.55 1.12
CA PRO A 664 9.80 -32.55 2.12
C PRO A 664 9.30 -32.95 3.52
N ASN A 665 10.22 -33.43 4.37
CA ASN A 665 9.96 -33.90 5.75
C ASN A 665 9.41 -32.84 6.73
N SER A 666 9.21 -31.60 6.27
CA SER A 666 8.55 -30.55 7.02
C SER A 666 7.03 -30.52 6.82
N VAL A 667 6.52 -31.10 5.73
CA VAL A 667 5.08 -31.08 5.40
C VAL A 667 4.34 -32.03 6.31
N THR A 668 3.34 -31.52 7.03
CA THR A 668 2.54 -32.29 7.99
C THR A 668 1.20 -32.79 7.43
N SER A 669 0.69 -32.14 6.38
CA SER A 669 -0.58 -32.48 5.73
C SER A 669 -0.56 -32.17 4.23
N ILE A 670 -1.18 -33.06 3.44
CA ILE A 670 -1.49 -32.85 2.02
C ILE A 670 -2.99 -32.51 1.89
N GLY A 671 -3.31 -31.30 1.44
CA GLY A 671 -4.69 -30.82 1.32
C GLY A 671 -5.59 -31.62 0.37
N ASN A 672 -6.89 -31.37 0.45
CA ASN A 672 -7.88 -31.99 -0.44
C ASN A 672 -7.60 -31.60 -1.90
N GLY A 673 -7.57 -32.59 -2.79
CA GLY A 673 -7.34 -32.39 -4.22
C GLY A 673 -5.97 -31.80 -4.57
N ALA A 674 -4.98 -31.83 -3.66
CA ALA A 674 -3.70 -31.14 -3.85
C ALA A 674 -3.00 -31.45 -5.18
N PHE A 675 -3.09 -32.68 -5.69
CA PHE A 675 -2.54 -33.15 -6.96
C PHE A 675 -3.62 -33.82 -7.84
N PHE A 676 -4.88 -33.40 -7.69
CA PHE A 676 -6.00 -33.92 -8.49
C PHE A 676 -5.78 -33.65 -9.98
N LEU A 677 -6.01 -34.65 -10.83
CA LEU A 677 -5.82 -34.60 -12.29
C LEU A 677 -4.37 -34.32 -12.74
N CYS A 678 -3.36 -34.62 -11.91
CA CYS A 678 -1.95 -34.62 -12.36
C CYS A 678 -1.64 -35.87 -13.20
N TYR A 679 -2.10 -35.88 -14.46
CA TYR A 679 -2.07 -37.06 -15.34
C TYR A 679 -0.68 -37.65 -15.56
N SER A 680 0.36 -36.81 -15.63
CA SER A 680 1.73 -37.23 -15.91
C SER A 680 2.52 -37.63 -14.67
N LEU A 681 1.96 -37.53 -13.46
CA LEU A 681 2.68 -37.75 -12.20
C LEU A 681 3.05 -39.22 -12.06
N GLN A 682 4.34 -39.55 -12.12
CA GLN A 682 4.82 -40.95 -12.15
C GLN A 682 5.12 -41.50 -10.76
N SER A 683 5.63 -40.66 -9.86
CA SER A 683 6.00 -41.04 -8.50
C SER A 683 5.79 -39.89 -7.53
N VAL A 684 5.47 -40.24 -6.29
CA VAL A 684 5.38 -39.31 -5.16
C VAL A 684 6.00 -39.96 -3.94
N THR A 685 6.95 -39.27 -3.33
CA THR A 685 7.49 -39.66 -2.02
C THR A 685 6.77 -38.86 -0.94
N ILE A 686 5.97 -39.55 -0.12
CA ILE A 686 5.28 -38.95 1.03
C ILE A 686 6.21 -39.12 2.26
N PRO A 687 6.65 -38.03 2.91
CA PRO A 687 7.61 -38.09 4.01
C PRO A 687 6.97 -38.47 5.36
N ASN A 688 7.79 -39.00 6.29
CA ASN A 688 7.39 -39.43 7.64
C ASN A 688 6.83 -38.31 8.56
N SER A 689 6.72 -37.08 8.07
CA SER A 689 6.05 -35.98 8.77
C SER A 689 4.56 -35.87 8.43
N VAL A 690 4.12 -36.43 7.30
CA VAL A 690 2.72 -36.33 6.86
C VAL A 690 1.84 -37.23 7.72
N THR A 691 0.81 -36.64 8.33
CA THR A 691 -0.11 -37.36 9.24
C THR A 691 -1.42 -37.76 8.57
N SER A 692 -1.79 -37.11 7.46
CA SER A 692 -3.02 -37.38 6.70
C SER A 692 -2.87 -37.06 5.21
N ILE A 693 -3.50 -37.89 4.38
CA ILE A 693 -3.66 -37.65 2.93
C ILE A 693 -5.12 -37.21 2.69
N GLY A 694 -5.31 -35.99 2.18
CA GLY A 694 -6.64 -35.40 1.97
C GLY A 694 -7.52 -36.12 0.93
N ASN A 695 -8.79 -35.75 0.90
CA ASN A 695 -9.77 -36.27 -0.06
C ASN A 695 -9.34 -35.93 -1.48
N GLY A 696 -9.31 -36.92 -2.38
CA GLY A 696 -8.95 -36.75 -3.78
C GLY A 696 -7.51 -36.26 -4.03
N ALA A 697 -6.61 -36.36 -3.04
CA ALA A 697 -5.27 -35.77 -3.11
C ALA A 697 -4.49 -36.13 -4.38
N PHE A 698 -4.62 -37.36 -4.89
CA PHE A 698 -4.00 -37.87 -6.11
C PHE A 698 -5.06 -38.48 -7.06
N PHE A 699 -6.29 -37.99 -7.03
CA PHE A 699 -7.38 -38.47 -7.88
C PHE A 699 -7.01 -38.26 -9.35
N LEU A 700 -7.23 -39.28 -10.19
CA LEU A 700 -6.91 -39.29 -11.63
C LEU A 700 -5.42 -39.06 -11.97
N CYS A 701 -4.48 -39.39 -11.07
CA CYS A 701 -3.06 -39.46 -11.40
C CYS A 701 -2.75 -40.73 -12.24
N TYR A 702 -3.14 -40.72 -13.51
CA TYR A 702 -3.10 -41.91 -14.38
C TYR A 702 -1.73 -42.57 -14.49
N SER A 703 -0.66 -41.80 -14.48
CA SER A 703 0.72 -42.28 -14.63
C SER A 703 1.38 -42.72 -13.32
N LEU A 704 0.72 -42.57 -12.16
CA LEU A 704 1.33 -42.81 -10.85
C LEU A 704 1.58 -44.30 -10.66
N GLN A 705 2.85 -44.71 -10.65
CA GLN A 705 3.25 -46.13 -10.65
C GLN A 705 3.42 -46.69 -9.23
N SER A 706 3.91 -45.86 -8.30
CA SER A 706 4.17 -46.25 -6.92
C SER A 706 3.94 -45.09 -5.96
N VAL A 707 3.50 -45.44 -4.75
CA VAL A 707 3.35 -44.51 -3.62
C VAL A 707 3.83 -45.21 -2.36
N THR A 708 4.78 -44.59 -1.68
CA THR A 708 5.20 -45.01 -0.34
C THR A 708 4.44 -44.20 0.69
N ILE A 709 3.53 -44.85 1.43
CA ILE A 709 2.80 -44.22 2.54
C ILE A 709 3.61 -44.46 3.83
N PRO A 710 4.06 -43.39 4.52
CA PRO A 710 4.92 -43.52 5.69
C PRO A 710 4.15 -43.85 6.98
N ASN A 711 4.84 -44.42 7.97
CA ASN A 711 4.31 -44.83 9.29
C ASN A 711 3.77 -43.67 10.15
N SER A 712 3.79 -42.43 9.66
CA SER A 712 3.17 -41.27 10.30
C SER A 712 1.72 -41.06 9.85
N VAL A 713 1.32 -41.59 8.69
CA VAL A 713 -0.01 -41.38 8.13
C VAL A 713 -1.02 -42.19 8.93
N THR A 714 -2.06 -41.52 9.43
CA THR A 714 -3.14 -42.13 10.23
C THR A 714 -4.43 -42.35 9.45
N SER A 715 -4.62 -41.61 8.34
CA SER A 715 -5.82 -41.69 7.50
C SER A 715 -5.52 -41.42 6.02
N ILE A 716 -6.16 -42.20 5.15
CA ILE A 716 -6.20 -42.00 3.69
C ILE A 716 -7.60 -41.50 3.32
N GLY A 717 -7.72 -40.31 2.74
CA GLY A 717 -9.00 -39.65 2.43
C GLY A 717 -9.84 -40.34 1.34
N ASN A 718 -11.08 -39.89 1.20
CA ASN A 718 -12.01 -40.36 0.17
C ASN A 718 -11.44 -40.09 -1.23
N GLY A 719 -11.40 -41.11 -2.08
CA GLY A 719 -10.90 -41.01 -3.45
C GLY A 719 -9.43 -40.60 -3.57
N ALA A 720 -8.61 -40.73 -2.51
CA ALA A 720 -7.24 -40.21 -2.48
C ALA A 720 -6.37 -40.65 -3.68
N PHE A 721 -6.54 -41.86 -4.18
CA PHE A 721 -5.85 -42.43 -5.35
C PHE A 721 -6.85 -42.99 -6.38
N PHE A 722 -8.07 -42.44 -6.43
CA PHE A 722 -9.11 -42.88 -7.35
C PHE A 722 -8.63 -42.77 -8.81
N LEU A 723 -8.82 -43.82 -9.61
CA LEU A 723 -8.41 -43.91 -11.01
C LEU A 723 -6.90 -43.72 -11.27
N CYS A 724 -6.03 -44.01 -10.30
CA CYS A 724 -4.59 -44.15 -10.54
C CYS A 724 -4.30 -45.45 -11.31
N TYR A 725 -4.54 -45.46 -12.62
CA TYR A 725 -4.50 -46.67 -13.45
C TYR A 725 -3.17 -47.40 -13.46
N SER A 726 -2.04 -46.68 -13.34
CA SER A 726 -0.70 -47.25 -13.38
C SER A 726 -0.18 -47.72 -12.02
N LEU A 727 -0.92 -47.51 -10.92
CA LEU A 727 -0.44 -47.77 -9.56
C LEU A 727 -0.32 -49.28 -9.34
N GLN A 728 0.90 -49.79 -9.20
CA GLN A 728 1.17 -51.24 -9.18
C GLN A 728 1.12 -51.84 -7.78
N SER A 729 1.61 -51.10 -6.79
CA SER A 729 1.66 -51.52 -5.40
C SER A 729 1.48 -50.34 -4.46
N VAL A 730 0.88 -50.61 -3.30
CA VAL A 730 0.74 -49.66 -2.20
C VAL A 730 1.03 -50.40 -0.91
N THR A 731 2.02 -49.90 -0.15
CA THR A 731 2.25 -50.38 1.21
C THR A 731 1.51 -49.47 2.18
N ILE A 732 0.47 -50.02 2.83
CA ILE A 732 -0.27 -49.30 3.87
C ILE A 732 0.39 -49.61 5.23
N PRO A 733 0.90 -48.60 5.95
CA PRO A 733 1.63 -48.80 7.21
C PRO A 733 0.70 -49.06 8.40
N ASN A 734 1.23 -49.71 9.46
CA ASN A 734 0.51 -49.99 10.71
C ASN A 734 0.03 -48.75 11.47
N SER A 735 0.34 -47.53 11.04
CA SER A 735 -0.23 -46.30 11.59
C SER A 735 -1.62 -45.95 11.03
N VAL A 736 -1.98 -46.47 9.85
CA VAL A 736 -3.23 -46.11 9.19
C VAL A 736 -4.41 -46.78 9.89
N THR A 737 -5.35 -45.97 10.37
CA THR A 737 -6.57 -46.44 11.05
C THR A 737 -7.81 -46.42 10.15
N SER A 738 -7.79 -45.63 9.08
CA SER A 738 -8.93 -45.49 8.17
C SER A 738 -8.52 -45.31 6.71
N ILE A 739 -9.22 -46.00 5.81
CA ILE A 739 -9.13 -45.87 4.35
C ILE A 739 -10.50 -45.36 3.86
N GLY A 740 -10.52 -44.22 3.17
CA GLY A 740 -11.75 -43.55 2.73
C GLY A 740 -12.50 -44.26 1.59
N ASN A 741 -13.72 -43.79 1.32
CA ASN A 741 -14.57 -44.28 0.23
C ASN A 741 -13.84 -44.13 -1.11
N GLY A 742 -13.79 -45.22 -1.90
CA GLY A 742 -13.15 -45.22 -3.22
C GLY A 742 -11.67 -44.85 -3.22
N ALA A 743 -10.95 -44.94 -2.09
CA ALA A 743 -9.57 -44.46 -1.95
C ALA A 743 -8.62 -44.97 -3.06
N PHE A 744 -8.80 -46.20 -3.54
CA PHE A 744 -8.04 -46.81 -4.64
C PHE A 744 -8.96 -47.35 -5.74
N PHE A 745 -10.14 -46.74 -5.92
CA PHE A 745 -11.12 -47.20 -6.92
C PHE A 745 -10.52 -47.20 -8.34
N LEU A 746 -10.71 -48.29 -9.08
CA LEU A 746 -10.21 -48.50 -10.44
C LEU A 746 -8.69 -48.27 -10.60
N CYS A 747 -7.89 -48.56 -9.56
CA CYS A 747 -6.45 -48.75 -9.71
C CYS A 747 -6.15 -50.07 -10.42
N LYS A 748 -6.36 -50.10 -11.74
CA LYS A 748 -6.35 -51.34 -12.56
C LYS A 748 -5.03 -52.10 -12.54
N SER A 749 -3.90 -51.43 -12.31
CA SER A 749 -2.58 -52.08 -12.22
C SER A 749 -2.22 -52.55 -10.80
N LEU A 750 -3.06 -52.27 -9.79
CA LEU A 750 -2.76 -52.60 -8.39
C LEU A 750 -2.86 -54.12 -8.17
N GLN A 751 -1.71 -54.78 -8.07
CA GLN A 751 -1.61 -56.23 -7.99
C GLN A 751 -1.52 -56.78 -6.57
N SER A 752 -1.02 -55.98 -5.63
CA SER A 752 -0.87 -56.41 -4.25
C SER A 752 -1.30 -55.33 -3.27
N ILE A 753 -1.93 -55.76 -2.18
CA ILE A 753 -2.27 -54.90 -1.06
C ILE A 753 -2.15 -55.66 0.25
N THR A 754 -1.57 -54.99 1.25
CA THR A 754 -1.54 -55.46 2.62
C THR A 754 -2.35 -54.49 3.49
N ILE A 755 -3.39 -55.01 4.15
CA ILE A 755 -4.16 -54.27 5.14
C ILE A 755 -3.53 -54.51 6.52
N PRO A 756 -2.95 -53.48 7.17
CA PRO A 756 -2.26 -53.64 8.44
C PRO A 756 -3.20 -53.89 9.62
N ASN A 757 -2.61 -54.22 10.79
CA ASN A 757 -3.34 -54.61 12.00
C ASN A 757 -4.28 -53.52 12.56
N SER A 758 -3.97 -52.26 12.28
CA SER A 758 -4.56 -51.06 12.85
C SER A 758 -5.74 -50.48 12.07
N VAL A 759 -5.96 -50.91 10.82
CA VAL A 759 -7.06 -50.41 10.00
C VAL A 759 -8.38 -50.85 10.63
N ARG A 760 -9.16 -49.87 11.07
CA ARG A 760 -10.47 -50.02 11.71
C ARG A 760 -11.61 -49.81 10.74
N ASN A 761 -11.41 -48.92 9.75
CA ASN A 761 -12.42 -48.51 8.79
C ASN A 761 -11.89 -48.62 7.36
N ILE A 762 -12.67 -49.25 6.49
CA ILE A 762 -12.44 -49.29 5.04
C ILE A 762 -13.73 -48.81 4.39
N GLY A 763 -13.65 -47.69 3.68
CA GLY A 763 -14.80 -47.07 3.04
C GLY A 763 -15.32 -47.88 1.86
N ASN A 764 -16.56 -47.60 1.47
CA ASN A 764 -17.24 -48.27 0.38
C ASN A 764 -16.41 -48.17 -0.91
N ASN A 765 -16.33 -49.28 -1.65
CA ASN A 765 -15.62 -49.36 -2.93
C ASN A 765 -14.13 -48.98 -2.87
N ALA A 766 -13.48 -49.00 -1.70
CA ALA A 766 -12.08 -48.56 -1.55
C ALA A 766 -11.13 -49.21 -2.55
N PHE A 767 -11.36 -50.48 -2.92
CA PHE A 767 -10.52 -51.25 -3.87
C PHE A 767 -11.30 -51.75 -5.08
N ARG A 768 -12.48 -51.20 -5.36
CA ARG A 768 -13.34 -51.70 -6.44
C ARG A 768 -12.69 -51.46 -7.80
N GLY A 769 -12.65 -52.50 -8.63
CA GLY A 769 -12.06 -52.44 -9.97
C GLY A 769 -10.53 -52.50 -9.98
N CYS A 770 -9.91 -52.87 -8.86
CA CYS A 770 -8.49 -53.24 -8.80
C CYS A 770 -8.31 -54.72 -9.19
N ASN A 771 -7.16 -55.05 -9.81
CA ASN A 771 -6.80 -56.41 -10.18
C ASN A 771 -5.86 -57.04 -9.14
N ILE A 772 -6.32 -57.14 -7.90
CA ILE A 772 -5.48 -57.59 -6.79
C ILE A 772 -5.26 -59.11 -6.88
N CYS A 773 -4.02 -59.50 -7.17
CA CYS A 773 -3.57 -60.89 -7.17
C CYS A 773 -3.20 -61.38 -5.76
N PHE A 774 -2.64 -60.49 -4.94
CA PHE A 774 -2.16 -60.80 -3.59
C PHE A 774 -2.79 -59.86 -2.56
N PHE A 775 -3.79 -60.35 -1.85
CA PHE A 775 -4.46 -59.62 -0.76
C PHE A 775 -4.06 -60.21 0.59
N ILE A 776 -3.40 -59.43 1.44
CA ILE A 776 -3.01 -59.85 2.79
C ILE A 776 -3.78 -59.00 3.80
N CYS A 777 -4.60 -59.64 4.64
CA CYS A 777 -5.31 -58.97 5.73
C CYS A 777 -4.70 -59.32 7.09
N ASN A 778 -3.90 -58.42 7.64
CA ASN A 778 -3.37 -58.52 9.00
C ASN A 778 -4.23 -57.77 10.04
N SER A 779 -5.32 -57.15 9.60
CA SER A 779 -6.23 -56.38 10.47
C SER A 779 -6.79 -57.21 11.62
N THR A 780 -6.90 -56.58 12.79
CA THR A 780 -7.66 -57.13 13.93
C THR A 780 -9.17 -56.99 13.74
N TYR A 781 -9.62 -56.14 12.81
CA TYR A 781 -11.03 -55.80 12.54
C TYR A 781 -11.59 -56.43 11.27
N PHE A 782 -10.73 -56.93 10.39
CA PHE A 782 -11.12 -57.52 9.11
C PHE A 782 -10.46 -58.89 8.90
N GLN A 783 -11.10 -59.72 8.10
CA GLN A 783 -10.53 -60.96 7.55
C GLN A 783 -11.01 -61.15 6.12
N ASN A 784 -10.33 -61.94 5.30
CA ASN A 784 -10.72 -62.19 3.92
C ASN A 784 -10.77 -63.68 3.58
N ASP A 785 -11.53 -64.03 2.54
CA ASP A 785 -11.31 -65.26 1.77
C ASP A 785 -10.67 -64.89 0.42
N ASP A 786 -10.81 -65.76 -0.60
CA ASP A 786 -10.24 -65.52 -1.93
C ASP A 786 -10.97 -64.44 -2.75
N VAL A 787 -12.20 -64.05 -2.37
CA VAL A 787 -13.10 -63.20 -3.17
C VAL A 787 -13.51 -61.94 -2.40
N CYS A 788 -13.78 -62.06 -1.11
CA CYS A 788 -14.39 -61.03 -0.29
C CYS A 788 -13.56 -60.70 0.96
N LEU A 789 -13.60 -59.41 1.30
CA LEU A 789 -13.21 -58.89 2.59
C LEU A 789 -14.44 -58.83 3.51
N PHE A 790 -14.26 -59.28 4.73
CA PHE A 790 -15.27 -59.31 5.78
C PHE A 790 -14.81 -58.54 7.02
N ASN A 791 -15.75 -58.21 7.89
CA ASN A 791 -15.42 -57.89 9.28
C ASN A 791 -14.80 -59.10 10.01
N LYS A 792 -14.21 -58.86 11.19
CA LYS A 792 -13.44 -59.87 11.93
C LYS A 792 -14.23 -61.13 12.25
N ASP A 793 -15.54 -61.04 12.44
CA ASP A 793 -16.38 -62.18 12.80
C ASP A 793 -16.97 -62.91 11.58
N LYS A 794 -16.64 -62.46 10.36
CA LYS A 794 -17.17 -62.96 9.09
C LYS A 794 -18.70 -62.88 8.99
N THR A 795 -19.30 -61.91 9.66
CA THR A 795 -20.75 -61.65 9.68
C THR A 795 -21.17 -60.60 8.66
N ALA A 796 -20.26 -59.77 8.16
CA ALA A 796 -20.56 -58.76 7.14
C ALA A 796 -19.54 -58.79 6.00
N ILE A 797 -20.02 -58.79 4.75
CA ILE A 797 -19.17 -58.54 3.57
C ILE A 797 -18.95 -57.02 3.47
N VAL A 798 -17.68 -56.61 3.51
CA VAL A 798 -17.27 -55.20 3.45
C VAL A 798 -17.03 -54.77 2.00
N SER A 799 -16.30 -55.58 1.23
CA SER A 799 -16.00 -55.31 -0.17
C SER A 799 -15.52 -56.58 -0.85
N ARG A 800 -15.79 -56.71 -2.15
CA ARG A 800 -15.07 -57.64 -3.04
C ARG A 800 -13.60 -57.21 -3.16
N ILE A 801 -12.70 -58.19 -3.17
CA ILE A 801 -11.26 -58.02 -3.38
C ILE A 801 -10.78 -58.67 -4.68
N LYS A 802 -11.53 -59.65 -5.22
CA LYS A 802 -11.22 -60.35 -6.47
C LYS A 802 -12.48 -60.61 -7.28
N ASP A 803 -12.40 -60.52 -8.61
CA ASP A 803 -13.51 -60.90 -9.50
C ASP A 803 -13.73 -62.42 -9.48
N CYS A 804 -14.99 -62.84 -9.61
CA CYS A 804 -15.36 -64.26 -9.57
C CYS A 804 -16.56 -64.51 -10.49
N VAL A 805 -16.59 -65.70 -11.10
CA VAL A 805 -17.72 -66.12 -11.94
C VAL A 805 -18.89 -66.60 -11.09
N ASN A 806 -18.59 -67.34 -10.02
CA ASN A 806 -19.58 -67.85 -9.08
C ASN A 806 -19.07 -67.63 -7.68
N TYR A 807 -19.95 -67.29 -6.76
CA TYR A 807 -19.58 -67.13 -5.36
C TYR A 807 -20.64 -67.69 -4.40
N ILE A 808 -20.19 -68.44 -3.41
CA ILE A 808 -21.04 -68.97 -2.34
C ILE A 808 -20.73 -68.15 -1.09
N ILE A 809 -21.68 -67.32 -0.67
CA ILE A 809 -21.53 -66.52 0.54
C ILE A 809 -21.52 -67.48 1.76
N PRO A 810 -20.54 -67.38 2.68
CA PRO A 810 -20.46 -68.24 3.85
C PRO A 810 -21.67 -68.10 4.79
N ASN A 811 -22.12 -69.20 5.40
CA ASN A 811 -23.24 -69.25 6.35
C ASN A 811 -23.03 -68.39 7.63
N SER A 812 -21.84 -67.87 7.87
CA SER A 812 -21.58 -66.91 8.95
C SER A 812 -22.07 -65.50 8.62
N VAL A 813 -22.24 -65.17 7.34
CA VAL A 813 -22.58 -63.82 6.88
C VAL A 813 -24.05 -63.51 7.14
N THR A 814 -24.30 -62.42 7.85
CA THR A 814 -25.62 -61.88 8.17
C THR A 814 -25.99 -60.64 7.36
N SER A 815 -25.01 -59.96 6.76
CA SER A 815 -25.26 -58.75 5.94
C SER A 815 -24.29 -58.62 4.77
N ILE A 816 -24.81 -58.25 3.60
CA ILE A 816 -24.01 -57.87 2.42
C ILE A 816 -23.91 -56.35 2.39
N GLY A 817 -22.70 -55.80 2.52
CA GLY A 817 -22.49 -54.35 2.59
C GLY A 817 -22.79 -53.59 1.30
N ASP A 818 -22.85 -52.26 1.43
CA ASP A 818 -23.08 -51.35 0.31
C ASP A 818 -21.99 -51.50 -0.75
N GLY A 819 -22.41 -51.70 -2.01
CA GLY A 819 -21.51 -51.88 -3.14
C GLY A 819 -20.63 -53.14 -3.10
N ALA A 820 -20.89 -54.10 -2.21
CA ALA A 820 -20.01 -55.25 -1.94
C ALA A 820 -19.49 -55.97 -3.21
N PHE A 821 -20.35 -56.21 -4.19
CA PHE A 821 -20.06 -56.84 -5.49
C PHE A 821 -20.26 -55.89 -6.67
N GLN A 822 -20.36 -54.57 -6.45
CA GLN A 822 -20.68 -53.62 -7.52
C GLN A 822 -19.63 -53.66 -8.65
N LEU A 823 -20.05 -53.63 -9.92
CA LEU A 823 -19.19 -53.89 -11.11
C LEU A 823 -18.42 -55.22 -11.05
N CYS A 824 -18.96 -56.27 -10.42
CA CYS A 824 -18.44 -57.63 -10.67
C CYS A 824 -19.02 -58.15 -11.99
N GLU A 825 -18.46 -57.67 -13.11
CA GLU A 825 -18.98 -57.94 -14.45
C GLU A 825 -18.97 -59.43 -14.79
N SER A 826 -18.04 -60.20 -14.20
CA SER A 826 -17.90 -61.64 -14.41
C SER A 826 -18.86 -62.51 -13.61
N LEU A 827 -19.53 -61.96 -12.58
CA LEU A 827 -20.38 -62.73 -11.68
C LEU A 827 -21.62 -63.23 -12.41
N GLN A 828 -21.73 -64.54 -12.61
CA GLN A 828 -22.86 -65.22 -13.24
C GLN A 828 -23.86 -65.75 -12.23
N SER A 829 -23.39 -66.23 -11.07
CA SER A 829 -24.26 -66.69 -9.99
C SER A 829 -23.70 -66.37 -8.60
N VAL A 830 -24.61 -66.11 -7.66
CA VAL A 830 -24.27 -65.95 -6.24
C VAL A 830 -25.24 -66.73 -5.38
N THR A 831 -24.72 -67.55 -4.46
CA THR A 831 -25.53 -68.25 -3.46
C THR A 831 -25.55 -67.44 -2.18
N ILE A 832 -26.73 -66.94 -1.80
CA ILE A 832 -26.95 -66.17 -0.58
C ILE A 832 -27.55 -67.11 0.50
N PRO A 833 -26.87 -67.36 1.63
CA PRO A 833 -27.34 -68.30 2.65
C PRO A 833 -28.45 -67.71 3.52
N ASN A 834 -29.24 -68.59 4.15
CA ASN A 834 -30.31 -68.23 5.09
C ASN A 834 -29.84 -67.48 6.36
N SER A 835 -28.54 -67.25 6.54
CA SER A 835 -28.01 -66.38 7.59
C SER A 835 -28.11 -64.90 7.22
N VAL A 836 -28.17 -64.55 5.93
CA VAL A 836 -28.21 -63.15 5.46
C VAL A 836 -29.57 -62.53 5.71
N THR A 837 -29.58 -61.38 6.39
CA THR A 837 -30.79 -60.63 6.77
C THR A 837 -30.95 -59.33 5.98
N SER A 838 -29.86 -58.80 5.41
CA SER A 838 -29.88 -57.55 4.66
C SER A 838 -28.92 -57.55 3.46
N ILE A 839 -29.35 -56.89 2.38
CA ILE A 839 -28.56 -56.59 1.18
C ILE A 839 -28.44 -55.08 1.06
N GLY A 840 -27.22 -54.55 1.09
CA GLY A 840 -26.93 -53.11 1.08
C GLY A 840 -27.19 -52.41 -0.26
N ASN A 841 -27.04 -51.09 -0.25
CA ASN A 841 -27.22 -50.22 -1.40
C ASN A 841 -26.20 -50.55 -2.49
N GLY A 842 -26.65 -50.75 -3.72
CA GLY A 842 -25.78 -51.06 -4.86
C GLY A 842 -24.99 -52.36 -4.74
N ALA A 843 -25.34 -53.25 -3.80
CA ALA A 843 -24.55 -54.42 -3.44
C ALA A 843 -24.10 -55.27 -4.64
N PHE A 844 -24.95 -55.47 -5.63
CA PHE A 844 -24.69 -56.20 -6.88
C PHE A 844 -24.89 -55.32 -8.13
N SER A 845 -24.92 -54.00 -7.98
CA SER A 845 -25.16 -53.09 -9.12
C SER A 845 -24.09 -53.26 -10.20
N ARG A 846 -24.53 -53.30 -11.47
CA ARG A 846 -23.70 -53.52 -12.67
C ARG A 846 -22.97 -54.87 -12.69
N CYS A 847 -23.51 -55.90 -12.05
CA CYS A 847 -23.08 -57.29 -12.34
C CYS A 847 -23.73 -57.75 -13.65
N TYR A 848 -23.15 -57.36 -14.79
CA TYR A 848 -23.77 -57.53 -16.10
C TYR A 848 -24.05 -58.99 -16.47
N SER A 849 -23.23 -59.92 -15.99
CA SER A 849 -23.39 -61.36 -16.28
C SER A 849 -24.26 -62.12 -15.28
N LEU A 850 -24.78 -61.49 -14.23
CA LEU A 850 -25.54 -62.18 -13.19
C LEU A 850 -26.85 -62.71 -13.78
N GLN A 851 -27.05 -64.03 -13.78
CA GLN A 851 -28.15 -64.68 -14.51
C GLN A 851 -29.38 -64.92 -13.65
N SER A 852 -29.18 -65.35 -12.41
CA SER A 852 -30.27 -65.58 -11.46
C SER A 852 -29.81 -65.30 -10.03
N VAL A 853 -30.74 -64.91 -9.17
CA VAL A 853 -30.48 -64.78 -7.74
C VAL A 853 -31.66 -65.28 -6.91
N THR A 854 -31.37 -66.07 -5.88
CA THR A 854 -32.37 -66.52 -4.91
C THR A 854 -32.15 -65.77 -3.61
N ILE A 855 -33.13 -64.95 -3.22
CA ILE A 855 -33.11 -64.22 -1.95
C ILE A 855 -33.66 -65.15 -0.86
N PRO A 856 -32.92 -65.42 0.23
CA PRO A 856 -33.37 -66.35 1.27
C PRO A 856 -34.43 -65.71 2.18
N ASN A 857 -35.27 -66.55 2.81
CA ASN A 857 -36.38 -66.15 3.70
C ASN A 857 -35.94 -65.34 4.94
N SER A 858 -34.64 -65.28 5.21
CA SER A 858 -34.06 -64.48 6.28
C SER A 858 -33.91 -63.00 5.90
N VAL A 859 -33.89 -62.65 4.62
CA VAL A 859 -33.70 -61.27 4.17
C VAL A 859 -34.97 -60.46 4.39
N THR A 860 -34.82 -59.32 5.07
CA THR A 860 -35.92 -58.38 5.34
C THR A 860 -35.86 -57.12 4.48
N SER A 861 -34.70 -56.76 3.94
CA SER A 861 -34.50 -55.53 3.16
C SER A 861 -33.48 -55.69 2.03
N ILE A 862 -33.80 -55.09 0.88
CA ILE A 862 -32.92 -54.92 -0.28
C ILE A 862 -32.68 -53.41 -0.46
N GLY A 863 -31.42 -52.97 -0.48
CA GLY A 863 -31.05 -51.55 -0.56
C GLY A 863 -31.27 -50.90 -1.93
N ASP A 864 -31.08 -49.58 -1.96
CA ASP A 864 -31.20 -48.75 -3.15
C ASP A 864 -30.23 -49.21 -4.23
N GLY A 865 -30.71 -49.41 -5.46
CA GLY A 865 -29.89 -49.83 -6.58
C GLY A 865 -29.22 -51.20 -6.42
N ALA A 866 -29.63 -52.05 -5.46
CA ALA A 866 -28.91 -53.29 -5.11
C ALA A 866 -28.53 -54.17 -6.30
N PHE A 867 -29.40 -54.34 -7.30
CA PHE A 867 -29.18 -55.12 -8.54
C PHE A 867 -29.32 -54.24 -9.80
N GLN A 868 -29.22 -52.93 -9.66
CA GLN A 868 -29.35 -51.99 -10.78
C GLN A 868 -28.39 -52.34 -11.91
N LEU A 869 -28.86 -52.29 -13.17
CA LEU A 869 -28.07 -52.56 -14.39
C LEU A 869 -27.51 -54.00 -14.45
N CYS A 870 -28.15 -54.99 -13.83
CA CYS A 870 -27.85 -56.41 -14.04
C CYS A 870 -28.55 -56.91 -15.31
N TYR A 871 -27.99 -56.61 -16.49
CA TYR A 871 -28.65 -56.86 -17.77
C TYR A 871 -28.97 -58.33 -18.05
N SER A 872 -28.12 -59.27 -17.60
CA SER A 872 -28.35 -60.71 -17.84
C SER A 872 -29.26 -61.37 -16.81
N LEU A 873 -29.80 -60.61 -15.84
CA LEU A 873 -30.62 -61.18 -14.77
C LEU A 873 -31.98 -61.61 -15.33
N GLN A 874 -32.15 -62.93 -15.45
CA GLN A 874 -33.34 -63.58 -16.00
C GLN A 874 -34.36 -63.91 -14.93
N SER A 875 -33.93 -64.31 -13.72
CA SER A 875 -34.86 -64.66 -12.65
C SER A 875 -34.38 -64.19 -11.28
N VAL A 876 -35.32 -63.69 -10.47
CA VAL A 876 -35.08 -63.38 -9.06
C VAL A 876 -36.19 -63.96 -8.20
N THR A 877 -35.82 -64.80 -7.23
CA THR A 877 -36.76 -65.32 -6.24
C THR A 877 -36.74 -64.42 -5.00
N ILE A 878 -37.85 -63.70 -4.74
CA ILE A 878 -37.98 -62.80 -3.58
C ILE A 878 -39.02 -63.35 -2.59
N PRO A 879 -38.63 -63.68 -1.35
CA PRO A 879 -39.53 -64.27 -0.35
C PRO A 879 -40.46 -63.23 0.27
N ASN A 880 -41.49 -63.70 1.00
CA ASN A 880 -42.44 -62.84 1.73
C ASN A 880 -41.80 -62.09 2.92
N SER A 881 -40.60 -62.49 3.33
CA SER A 881 -39.87 -61.84 4.42
C SER A 881 -39.35 -60.45 4.06
N VAL A 882 -39.18 -60.14 2.76
CA VAL A 882 -38.68 -58.85 2.29
C VAL A 882 -39.77 -57.79 2.46
N LYS A 883 -39.53 -56.85 3.38
CA LYS A 883 -40.46 -55.77 3.75
C LYS A 883 -40.20 -54.47 3.00
N SER A 884 -38.97 -54.27 2.52
CA SER A 884 -38.57 -53.04 1.82
C SER A 884 -37.61 -53.36 0.68
N ILE A 885 -37.88 -52.77 -0.48
CA ILE A 885 -36.99 -52.76 -1.64
C ILE A 885 -36.67 -51.30 -1.91
N GLY A 886 -35.38 -50.96 -1.91
CA GLY A 886 -34.90 -49.60 -2.14
C GLY A 886 -35.14 -49.10 -3.56
N ASN A 887 -34.99 -47.79 -3.74
CA ASN A 887 -35.19 -47.13 -5.03
C ASN A 887 -34.24 -47.70 -6.08
N CYS A 888 -34.74 -47.92 -7.30
CA CYS A 888 -33.98 -48.42 -8.44
C CYS A 888 -33.28 -49.76 -8.20
N ALA A 889 -33.65 -50.54 -7.18
CA ALA A 889 -33.01 -51.80 -6.80
C ALA A 889 -32.86 -52.77 -7.98
N PHE A 890 -33.81 -52.82 -8.90
CA PHE A 890 -33.79 -53.67 -10.09
C PHE A 890 -33.87 -52.85 -11.39
N LEU A 891 -33.54 -51.56 -11.33
CA LEU A 891 -33.64 -50.67 -12.49
C LEU A 891 -32.74 -51.17 -13.63
N LEU A 892 -33.31 -51.28 -14.84
CA LEU A 892 -32.65 -51.75 -16.05
C LEU A 892 -32.22 -53.23 -15.99
N CYS A 893 -32.89 -54.05 -15.19
CA CYS A 893 -32.85 -55.52 -15.29
C CYS A 893 -33.80 -56.01 -16.40
N THR A 894 -33.43 -55.77 -17.65
CA THR A 894 -34.34 -55.88 -18.81
C THR A 894 -34.80 -57.30 -19.15
N HIS A 895 -34.11 -58.35 -18.69
CA HIS A 895 -34.39 -59.75 -19.05
C HIS A 895 -35.15 -60.54 -17.98
N LEU A 896 -35.64 -59.89 -16.91
CA LEU A 896 -36.42 -60.56 -15.88
C LEU A 896 -37.66 -61.26 -16.47
N ASP A 897 -37.87 -62.51 -16.07
CA ASP A 897 -39.02 -63.32 -16.42
C ASP A 897 -40.33 -62.76 -15.81
N GLU A 898 -41.46 -63.18 -16.37
CA GLU A 898 -42.78 -62.75 -15.89
C GLU A 898 -43.03 -63.08 -14.41
N PRO A 899 -42.69 -64.27 -13.88
CA PRO A 899 -42.80 -64.57 -12.45
C PRO A 899 -42.07 -63.55 -11.56
N SER A 900 -40.84 -63.19 -11.90
CA SER A 900 -40.04 -62.21 -11.15
C SER A 900 -40.67 -60.82 -11.19
N ARG A 901 -41.15 -60.38 -12.37
CA ARG A 901 -41.81 -59.07 -12.53
C ARG A 901 -43.13 -59.00 -11.75
N LEU A 902 -43.95 -60.06 -11.81
CA LEU A 902 -45.18 -60.16 -11.03
C LEU A 902 -44.89 -60.09 -9.54
N ARG A 903 -43.85 -60.82 -9.08
CA ARG A 903 -43.44 -60.79 -7.68
C ARG A 903 -42.99 -59.41 -7.20
N LEU A 904 -42.22 -58.69 -8.01
CA LEU A 904 -41.82 -57.31 -7.71
C LEU A 904 -43.03 -56.36 -7.63
N LYS A 905 -44.01 -56.53 -8.53
CA LYS A 905 -45.28 -55.78 -8.48
C LYS A 905 -46.11 -56.07 -7.23
N GLU A 906 -46.18 -57.34 -6.79
CA GLU A 906 -46.85 -57.71 -5.52
C GLU A 906 -46.23 -57.01 -4.30
N LEU A 907 -44.92 -56.72 -4.36
CA LEU A 907 -44.18 -56.01 -3.33
C LEU A 907 -44.22 -54.48 -3.53
N ASN A 908 -45.13 -53.97 -4.37
CA ASN A 908 -45.29 -52.56 -4.72
C ASN A 908 -44.05 -51.88 -5.31
N TYR A 909 -43.14 -52.64 -5.94
CA TYR A 909 -41.97 -52.09 -6.62
C TYR A 909 -42.30 -51.75 -8.09
N THR A 910 -42.14 -50.47 -8.47
CA THR A 910 -42.56 -49.95 -9.79
C THR A 910 -41.41 -49.55 -10.72
N GLU A 911 -40.16 -49.56 -10.25
CA GLU A 911 -38.97 -49.03 -10.96
C GLU A 911 -38.12 -50.13 -11.62
N ILE A 912 -38.71 -50.95 -12.51
CA ILE A 912 -38.02 -52.06 -13.21
C ILE A 912 -37.38 -51.56 -14.51
#